data_AF-A0A2V9CUT8-F1
#
_entry.id   AF-A0A2V9CUT8-F1
#
_cell.length_a   1.000
_cell.length_b   1.000
_cell.length_c   1.000
_cell.angle_alpha   90.00
_cell.angle_beta   90.00
_cell.angle_gamma   90.00
#
_symmetry.space_group_name_H-M   'P 1'
#
loop_
_entity.id
_entity.type
_entity.pdbx_description
1 polymer ?
#
loop_
_entity_poly.entity_id
_entity_poly.type
_entity_poly.pdbx_seq_one_letter_code
_entity_poly.pdbx_strand_id
1 'polypeptide(L)'
;RGIIHRDLKPANVKITPEGKVKVLDFGLAKALAGDAANDDPSNSPTLSLAATMHGVILGTAAYMSPEQARGKAVDKRTDIWAFGCVLYELLTGKQTFHGEDVTDILAAVVRAEPDWQALPEATPLQVRSLLRRCLQKDRSVRLRDAGDARIEIQEAVSAPVTAAAATTDPATKGWRERLAWVVSAVLLFSTIGLGAAAFYLFRVPTDVVPTRFFISPPEKGIFDSGSAGAGFAAGVISPDGRRLAFTARDALGKILIWVRPLDTLAPQALQGTDDAALPFWSPDSRSIGFFAQGKLKRIDVAGGPPQTLCNAPNGRGGTWNRDGLILFAPDIRSPLFRVASAGGEPVAVTKLPAQLAFHRFPSFLPDGHHFLYFQTSGSSEASAVYVGSLDSNESKRLLGADTDALFSVPGELLFVRQGTLLRQSFDPKQLQLSGDPAPVAEEVASGAGVTLGGWGPFSVSENGVLAYRNGPGNTGDLQLAWFDRAGKPIEKFGKPGTYRGVDVSPDGMRIAVHRHDGKGGDIWLFESARRTMSRFTFDASQDNSAPIWSPDESRIAFSSVRNGKWGIYQKSANGTGEEELLVESDQPKVPMCWSPDGKSIVYLVYGRNTNTDQWVLPLAGDRKPIPFLQSPFRQTHPQISSDGKWIAYSSDETGRYEIYVQRFPSGEGKWQISTGGGMFPKWRRDGKELFYMETLSLGKMFSVKVNPAGPTFEYGDPTELFDSGYVELGHVGLNYHTYAVSPDGQRFLIPRPVSTGAAEAASAPITVVLNWAAGLKK
;
A
#
# COMPACT_ATOMS: atom_id res chain seq x y z
N ARG A 1 24.39 47.59 15.22
CA ARG A 1 22.99 47.33 14.79
C ARG A 1 22.52 45.90 15.08
N GLY A 2 23.38 44.96 15.47
CA GLY A 2 22.94 43.62 15.91
C GLY A 2 22.33 42.74 14.83
N ILE A 3 22.49 43.12 13.55
CA ILE A 3 21.90 42.43 12.39
C ILE A 3 22.98 41.55 11.76
N ILE A 4 22.64 40.29 11.47
CA ILE A 4 23.46 39.34 10.71
C ILE A 4 22.74 39.11 9.38
N HIS A 5 23.43 39.24 8.25
CA HIS A 5 22.85 39.12 6.91
C HIS A 5 22.43 37.69 6.58
N ARG A 6 23.28 36.70 6.91
CA ARG A 6 23.09 35.24 6.75
C ARG A 6 23.01 34.71 5.32
N ASP A 7 22.80 35.58 4.34
CA ASP A 7 22.78 35.24 2.90
C ASP A 7 23.64 36.21 2.05
N LEU A 8 24.86 36.51 2.50
CA LEU A 8 25.76 37.38 1.73
C LEU A 8 26.34 36.61 0.54
N LYS A 9 26.04 37.05 -0.69
CA LYS A 9 26.48 36.43 -1.95
C LYS A 9 26.55 37.47 -3.08
N PRO A 10 27.21 37.19 -4.22
CA PRO A 10 27.36 38.18 -5.29
C PRO A 10 26.03 38.75 -5.81
N ALA A 11 24.98 37.93 -5.87
CA ALA A 11 23.64 38.39 -6.29
C ALA A 11 23.06 39.51 -5.40
N ASN A 12 23.46 39.54 -4.13
CA ASN A 12 23.01 40.47 -3.08
C ASN A 12 23.94 41.69 -2.93
N VAL A 13 24.99 41.80 -3.74
CA VAL A 13 25.89 42.96 -3.80
C VAL A 13 25.67 43.69 -5.12
N LYS A 14 25.19 44.94 -5.07
CA LYS A 14 24.94 45.76 -6.26
C LYS A 14 25.88 46.95 -6.31
N ILE A 15 26.23 47.34 -7.53
CA ILE A 15 27.03 48.53 -7.81
C ILE A 15 26.10 49.55 -8.48
N THR A 16 26.00 50.75 -7.91
CA THR A 16 25.21 51.83 -8.52
C THR A 16 25.95 52.40 -9.74
N PRO A 17 25.26 53.12 -10.65
CA PRO A 17 25.92 53.77 -11.79
C PRO A 17 27.09 54.70 -11.39
N GLU A 18 27.06 55.27 -10.18
CA GLU A 18 28.11 56.12 -9.62
C GLU A 18 29.25 55.32 -8.95
N GLY A 19 29.27 53.98 -9.11
CA GLY A 19 30.31 53.11 -8.57
C GLY A 19 30.18 52.78 -7.07
N LYS A 20 29.05 53.10 -6.42
CA LYS A 20 28.85 52.78 -4.99
C LYS A 20 28.36 51.35 -4.80
N VAL A 21 29.02 50.61 -3.91
CA VAL A 21 28.61 49.24 -3.53
C VAL A 21 27.50 49.29 -2.48
N LYS A 22 26.41 48.54 -2.71
CA LYS A 22 25.29 48.36 -1.77
C LYS A 22 25.02 46.87 -1.54
N VAL A 23 24.81 46.50 -0.28
CA VAL A 23 24.32 45.17 0.12
C VAL A 23 22.80 45.21 0.22
N LEU A 24 22.13 44.26 -0.41
CA LEU A 24 20.67 44.14 -0.49
C LEU A 24 20.20 42.80 0.10
N ASP A 25 18.89 42.70 0.32
CA ASP A 25 18.18 41.47 0.71
C ASP A 25 18.51 40.91 2.11
N PHE A 26 18.10 41.66 3.14
CA PHE A 26 18.19 41.24 4.55
C PHE A 26 17.05 40.28 4.97
N GLY A 27 16.41 39.56 4.03
CA GLY A 27 15.22 38.72 4.29
C GLY A 27 15.40 37.65 5.38
N LEU A 28 16.60 37.09 5.52
CA LEU A 28 16.95 36.11 6.55
C LEU A 28 17.43 36.72 7.88
N ALA A 29 17.66 38.05 7.91
CA ALA A 29 18.15 38.75 9.09
C ALA A 29 17.07 38.94 10.17
N LYS A 30 15.80 38.74 9.83
CA LYS A 30 14.63 39.04 10.69
C LYS A 30 13.97 37.82 11.35
N ALA A 31 14.37 36.59 10.99
CA ALA A 31 13.65 35.37 11.37
C ALA A 31 14.02 34.76 12.74
N LEU A 32 14.97 35.31 13.51
CA LEU A 32 15.39 34.76 14.82
C LEU A 32 15.72 35.82 15.87
N ALA A 33 15.13 37.02 15.79
CA ALA A 33 15.23 38.01 16.87
C ALA A 33 14.25 37.73 18.03
N GLY A 34 13.41 36.69 17.92
CA GLY A 34 12.60 36.18 19.02
C GLY A 34 13.34 35.06 19.77
N ASP A 35 13.51 35.28 21.07
CA ASP A 35 13.93 34.33 22.11
C ASP A 35 15.40 33.85 22.10
N ALA A 36 16.30 34.80 22.39
CA ALA A 36 17.58 34.50 23.01
C ALA A 36 17.44 34.56 24.54
N ALA A 37 16.75 33.59 25.15
CA ALA A 37 16.81 33.30 26.58
C ALA A 37 16.23 31.91 26.86
N ASN A 38 17.02 30.85 26.68
CA ASN A 38 16.99 29.60 27.47
C ASN A 38 18.08 28.65 26.96
N ASP A 39 19.10 28.44 27.79
CA ASP A 39 20.11 27.37 27.62
C ASP A 39 19.51 26.05 28.11
N ASP A 40 19.01 25.22 27.19
CA ASP A 40 18.72 23.80 27.41
C ASP A 40 19.28 22.97 26.24
N PRO A 41 20.24 22.04 26.45
CA PRO A 41 20.84 21.23 25.39
C PRO A 41 19.89 20.23 24.73
N SER A 42 18.67 20.04 25.25
CA SER A 42 17.68 19.08 24.71
C SER A 42 16.74 19.67 23.65
N ASN A 43 16.75 20.98 23.45
CA ASN A 43 15.98 21.68 22.40
C ASN A 43 16.93 22.30 21.36
N SER A 44 17.60 21.46 20.58
CA SER A 44 18.28 21.93 19.36
C SER A 44 17.24 22.04 18.26
N PRO A 45 16.92 23.24 17.72
CA PRO A 45 16.04 23.34 16.57
C PRO A 45 16.78 22.77 15.36
N THR A 46 16.47 21.52 15.01
CA THR A 46 16.88 20.93 13.74
C THR A 46 16.38 21.84 12.61
N LEU A 47 17.23 22.13 11.62
CA LEU A 47 16.96 23.05 10.48
C LEU A 47 15.73 22.72 9.62
N SER A 48 14.89 21.76 9.99
CA SER A 48 13.69 21.36 9.25
C SER A 48 12.63 22.47 9.18
N LEU A 49 12.64 23.47 10.08
CA LEU A 49 11.66 24.57 10.05
C LEU A 49 12.09 25.82 9.26
N ALA A 50 13.38 25.94 8.89
CA ALA A 50 13.88 27.10 8.14
C ALA A 50 14.14 26.80 6.65
N ALA A 51 14.32 25.52 6.27
CA ALA A 51 14.48 25.12 4.87
C ALA A 51 13.19 25.28 4.02
N THR A 52 12.04 25.48 4.68
CA THR A 52 10.75 25.80 4.06
C THR A 52 10.54 27.31 3.78
N MET A 53 11.49 28.19 4.11
CA MET A 53 11.45 29.58 3.66
C MET A 53 12.33 29.76 2.41
N HIS A 54 11.66 29.72 1.26
CA HIS A 54 12.02 30.35 -0.02
C HIS A 54 13.51 30.37 -0.43
N GLY A 55 13.87 29.55 -1.42
CA GLY A 55 14.84 29.98 -2.44
C GLY A 55 16.28 29.45 -2.37
N VAL A 56 16.54 28.21 -1.92
CA VAL A 56 17.88 27.61 -2.10
C VAL A 56 18.06 27.17 -3.56
N ILE A 57 18.39 28.13 -4.42
CA ILE A 57 18.98 27.87 -5.73
C ILE A 57 20.38 27.31 -5.50
N LEU A 58 20.81 26.31 -6.29
CA LEU A 58 22.11 25.63 -6.27
C LEU A 58 23.31 26.56 -5.96
N GLY A 59 23.28 27.80 -6.45
CA GLY A 59 24.33 28.81 -6.24
C GLY A 59 24.40 29.46 -4.85
N THR A 60 23.42 29.30 -3.97
CA THR A 60 23.44 29.92 -2.61
C THR A 60 24.22 29.09 -1.60
N ALA A 61 24.24 27.76 -1.74
CA ALA A 61 24.91 26.86 -0.80
C ALA A 61 26.42 27.09 -0.71
N ALA A 62 27.06 27.55 -1.79
CA ALA A 62 28.52 27.77 -1.86
C ALA A 62 29.03 28.88 -0.93
N TYR A 63 28.15 29.80 -0.50
CA TYR A 63 28.50 30.92 0.38
C TYR A 63 28.08 30.69 1.84
N MET A 64 27.39 29.57 2.13
CA MET A 64 27.00 29.23 3.50
C MET A 64 28.24 28.95 4.35
N SER A 65 28.20 29.39 5.61
CA SER A 65 29.25 29.06 6.58
C SER A 65 29.18 27.60 7.02
N PRO A 66 30.29 27.00 7.49
CA PRO A 66 30.31 25.60 7.95
C PRO A 66 29.40 25.36 9.14
N GLU A 67 29.07 26.38 9.93
CA GLU A 67 28.06 26.30 10.96
C GLU A 67 26.63 26.34 10.43
N GLN A 68 26.33 27.12 9.38
CA GLN A 68 25.04 27.10 8.71
C GLN A 68 24.80 25.75 8.02
N ALA A 69 25.81 25.22 7.33
CA ALA A 69 25.75 23.91 6.68
C ALA A 69 25.52 22.75 7.68
N ARG A 70 25.97 22.90 8.94
CA ARG A 70 25.72 21.96 10.04
C ARG A 70 24.50 22.36 10.92
N GLY A 71 23.82 23.45 10.55
CA GLY A 71 22.91 24.28 11.34
C GLY A 71 23.12 24.31 12.84
N LYS A 72 24.33 24.70 13.21
CA LYS A 72 24.64 25.21 14.55
C LYS A 72 24.20 26.67 14.63
N ALA A 73 24.03 27.19 15.85
CA ALA A 73 23.77 28.61 16.09
C ALA A 73 24.78 29.50 15.32
N VAL A 74 24.34 30.62 14.75
CA VAL A 74 25.17 31.52 13.93
C VAL A 74 25.41 32.86 14.63
N ASP A 75 26.57 33.47 14.39
CA ASP A 75 26.88 34.83 14.85
C ASP A 75 27.39 35.69 13.68
N LYS A 76 27.84 36.92 13.94
CA LYS A 76 28.34 37.84 12.89
C LYS A 76 29.49 37.26 12.05
N ARG A 77 30.21 36.25 12.53
CA ARG A 77 31.32 35.58 11.80
C ARG A 77 30.82 34.69 10.67
N THR A 78 29.52 34.43 10.60
CA THR A 78 28.87 33.82 9.44
C THR A 78 28.96 34.73 8.20
N ASP A 79 28.72 36.04 8.35
CA ASP A 79 28.84 36.98 7.22
C ASP A 79 30.30 37.19 6.81
N ILE A 80 31.25 37.04 7.75
CA ILE A 80 32.70 37.10 7.48
C ILE A 80 33.15 35.92 6.61
N TRP A 81 32.61 34.73 6.86
CA TRP A 81 32.85 33.56 6.00
C TRP A 81 32.36 33.83 4.57
N ALA A 82 31.11 34.26 4.45
CA ALA A 82 30.48 34.54 3.16
C ALA A 82 31.22 35.65 2.40
N PHE A 83 31.68 36.69 3.09
CA PHE A 83 32.57 37.71 2.53
C PHE A 83 33.88 37.12 2.02
N GLY A 84 34.49 36.18 2.76
CA GLY A 84 35.68 35.46 2.32
C GLY A 84 35.46 34.68 1.02
N CYS A 85 34.30 34.01 0.88
CA CYS A 85 33.94 33.32 -0.36
C CYS A 85 33.80 34.29 -1.54
N VAL A 86 33.08 35.41 -1.33
CA VAL A 86 32.91 36.45 -2.36
C VAL A 86 34.25 37.06 -2.77
N LEU A 87 35.13 37.39 -1.82
CA LEU A 87 36.43 37.98 -2.12
C LEU A 87 37.34 37.00 -2.88
N TYR A 88 37.33 35.72 -2.50
CA TYR A 88 38.05 34.68 -3.23
C TYR A 88 37.55 34.57 -4.68
N GLU A 89 36.23 34.58 -4.89
CA GLU A 89 35.64 34.50 -6.23
C GLU A 89 35.95 35.73 -7.08
N LEU A 90 35.94 36.93 -6.49
CA LEU A 90 36.34 38.16 -7.20
C LEU A 90 37.81 38.13 -7.65
N LEU A 91 38.70 37.49 -6.88
CA LEU A 91 40.13 37.42 -7.18
C LEU A 91 40.47 36.30 -8.16
N THR A 92 39.74 35.18 -8.12
CA THR A 92 40.05 33.97 -8.91
C THR A 92 39.13 33.77 -10.12
N GLY A 93 37.97 34.44 -10.15
CA GLY A 93 36.90 34.18 -11.10
C GLY A 93 36.20 32.84 -10.91
N LYS A 94 36.47 32.13 -9.80
CA LYS A 94 35.93 30.79 -9.51
C LYS A 94 35.31 30.76 -8.12
N GLN A 95 34.20 30.03 -7.98
CA GLN A 95 33.60 29.79 -6.67
C GLN A 95 34.60 29.10 -5.73
N THR A 96 34.57 29.47 -4.45
CA THR A 96 35.47 28.91 -3.43
C THR A 96 35.26 27.42 -3.21
N PHE A 97 34.00 26.97 -3.25
CA PHE A 97 33.60 25.58 -3.13
C PHE A 97 32.61 25.25 -4.25
N HIS A 98 32.76 24.07 -4.86
CA HIS A 98 31.96 23.58 -5.98
C HIS A 98 31.62 22.10 -5.78
N GLY A 99 30.57 21.62 -6.45
CA GLY A 99 30.07 20.24 -6.37
C GLY A 99 28.99 20.00 -7.44
N GLU A 100 28.63 18.74 -7.70
CA GLU A 100 27.63 18.39 -8.72
C GLU A 100 26.20 18.70 -8.24
N ASP A 101 25.96 18.62 -6.94
CA ASP A 101 24.70 19.03 -6.31
C ASP A 101 24.88 19.85 -5.01
N VAL A 102 23.77 20.28 -4.40
CA VAL A 102 23.77 21.09 -3.17
C VAL A 102 24.44 20.37 -2.01
N THR A 103 24.27 19.05 -1.91
CA THR A 103 24.84 18.24 -0.84
C THR A 103 26.35 18.19 -0.97
N ASP A 104 26.87 18.03 -2.19
CA ASP A 104 28.30 18.07 -2.47
C ASP A 104 28.92 19.42 -2.11
N ILE A 105 28.25 20.52 -2.47
CA ILE A 105 28.70 21.87 -2.13
C ILE A 105 28.72 22.07 -0.61
N LEU A 106 27.68 21.64 0.11
CA LEU A 106 27.64 21.73 1.57
C LEU A 106 28.71 20.84 2.24
N ALA A 107 28.95 19.65 1.69
CA ALA A 107 30.03 18.77 2.14
C ALA A 107 31.41 19.41 1.92
N ALA A 108 31.64 20.05 0.77
CA ALA A 108 32.85 20.81 0.47
C ALA A 108 33.02 22.01 1.41
N VAL A 109 31.95 22.77 1.66
CA VAL A 109 31.91 23.86 2.65
C VAL A 109 32.28 23.36 4.05
N VAL A 110 31.93 22.13 4.41
CA VAL A 110 32.21 21.55 5.73
C VAL A 110 33.63 20.98 5.83
N ARG A 111 34.17 20.39 4.75
CA ARG A 111 35.36 19.52 4.79
C ARG A 111 36.52 19.93 3.89
N ALA A 112 36.25 20.54 2.73
CA ALA A 112 37.28 20.86 1.75
C ALA A 112 37.96 22.20 2.07
N GLU A 113 39.21 22.34 1.63
CA GLU A 113 39.96 23.59 1.67
C GLU A 113 39.87 24.33 0.32
N PRO A 114 39.86 25.67 0.30
CA PRO A 114 39.96 26.45 -0.94
C PRO A 114 41.25 26.13 -1.70
N ASP A 115 41.20 26.23 -3.03
CA ASP A 115 42.40 26.12 -3.86
C ASP A 115 43.23 27.41 -3.76
N TRP A 116 44.14 27.46 -2.78
CA TRP A 116 44.99 28.62 -2.56
C TRP A 116 45.96 28.92 -3.72
N GLN A 117 46.17 27.99 -4.64
CA GLN A 117 47.02 28.19 -5.82
C GLN A 117 46.28 28.95 -6.93
N ALA A 118 44.95 28.97 -6.91
CA ALA A 118 44.15 29.72 -7.88
C ALA A 118 44.24 31.25 -7.69
N LEU A 119 44.77 31.73 -6.56
CA LEU A 119 44.94 33.16 -6.29
C LEU A 119 46.07 33.76 -7.17
N PRO A 120 45.81 34.86 -7.91
CA PRO A 120 46.84 35.52 -8.74
C PRO A 120 48.09 35.88 -7.95
N GLU A 121 49.29 35.67 -8.50
CA GLU A 121 50.57 35.98 -7.84
C GLU A 121 50.65 37.43 -7.35
N ALA A 122 50.06 38.37 -8.10
CA ALA A 122 49.99 39.78 -7.76
C ALA A 122 49.08 40.11 -6.54
N THR A 123 48.34 39.15 -6.00
CA THR A 123 47.51 39.35 -4.81
C THR A 123 48.40 39.62 -3.59
N PRO A 124 48.29 40.79 -2.91
CA PRO A 124 49.12 41.12 -1.76
C PRO A 124 49.08 40.07 -0.66
N LEU A 125 50.21 39.82 0.00
CA LEU A 125 50.32 38.81 1.07
C LEU A 125 49.33 39.06 2.22
N GLN A 126 49.05 40.33 2.51
CA GLN A 126 48.06 40.77 3.50
C GLN A 126 46.66 40.29 3.12
N VAL A 127 46.26 40.43 1.84
CA VAL A 127 44.96 39.96 1.34
C VAL A 127 44.88 38.43 1.36
N ARG A 128 45.99 37.73 1.03
CA ARG A 128 46.07 36.26 1.14
C ARG A 128 45.91 35.79 2.60
N SER A 129 46.52 36.50 3.55
CA SER A 129 46.39 36.22 4.99
C SER A 129 44.96 36.47 5.49
N LEU A 130 44.36 37.59 5.08
CA LEU A 130 42.97 37.93 5.40
C LEU A 130 42.00 36.84 4.91
N LEU A 131 42.12 36.39 3.66
CA LEU A 131 41.29 35.32 3.10
C LEU A 131 41.36 34.03 3.92
N ARG A 132 42.56 33.62 4.34
CA ARG A 132 42.75 32.43 5.20
C ARG A 132 42.08 32.59 6.56
N ARG A 133 42.04 33.80 7.11
CA ARG A 133 41.39 34.10 8.39
C ARG A 133 39.87 34.17 8.27
N CYS A 134 39.34 34.65 7.14
CA CYS A 134 37.91 34.64 6.85
C CYS A 134 37.38 33.21 6.62
N LEU A 135 38.16 32.37 5.93
CA LEU A 135 37.77 31.00 5.55
C LEU A 135 38.22 29.92 6.55
N GLN A 136 38.42 30.29 7.82
CA GLN A 136 38.62 29.30 8.89
C GLN A 136 37.31 28.54 9.17
N LYS A 137 37.36 27.21 9.10
CA LYS A 137 36.18 26.36 9.34
C LYS A 137 35.72 26.44 10.79
N ASP A 138 36.66 26.49 11.73
CA ASP A 138 36.38 26.76 13.14
C ASP A 138 36.16 28.27 13.35
N ARG A 139 34.95 28.62 13.80
CA ARG A 139 34.53 30.00 14.09
C ARG A 139 35.33 30.65 15.22
N SER A 140 35.92 29.85 16.12
CA SER A 140 36.63 30.35 17.30
C SER A 140 37.90 31.10 16.92
N VAL A 141 38.55 30.65 15.83
CA VAL A 141 39.77 31.21 15.25
C VAL A 141 39.53 32.02 13.97
N ARG A 142 38.29 32.03 13.45
CA ARG A 142 37.88 32.88 12.32
C ARG A 142 37.98 34.36 12.69
N LEU A 143 38.30 35.19 11.70
CA LEU A 143 38.34 36.65 11.85
C LEU A 143 37.09 37.14 12.60
N ARG A 144 37.30 37.97 13.62
CA ARG A 144 36.28 38.33 14.60
C ARG A 144 35.36 39.45 14.13
N ASP A 145 35.88 40.43 13.39
CA ASP A 145 35.11 41.59 12.95
C ASP A 145 35.43 42.00 11.50
N ALA A 146 34.41 42.43 10.75
CA ALA A 146 34.57 42.93 9.39
C ALA A 146 35.29 44.29 9.35
N GLY A 147 35.30 45.03 10.47
CA GLY A 147 36.11 46.23 10.63
C GLY A 147 37.61 45.95 10.45
N ASP A 148 38.10 44.82 10.97
CA ASP A 148 39.49 44.39 10.83
C ASP A 148 39.83 44.07 9.37
N ALA A 149 38.93 43.36 8.68
CA ALA A 149 39.07 43.08 7.24
C ALA A 149 39.18 44.37 6.41
N ARG A 150 38.38 45.39 6.73
CA ARG A 150 38.41 46.69 6.04
C ARG A 150 39.76 47.38 6.22
N ILE A 151 40.31 47.38 7.43
CA ILE A 151 41.62 47.99 7.72
C ILE A 151 42.71 47.26 6.95
N GLU A 152 42.76 45.93 7.02
CA GLU A 152 43.76 45.11 6.31
C GLU A 152 43.72 45.32 4.78
N ILE A 153 42.54 45.43 4.19
CA ILE A 153 42.39 45.72 2.75
C ILE A 153 42.86 47.14 2.43
N GLN A 154 42.50 48.14 3.25
CA GLN A 154 42.92 49.53 3.02
C GLN A 154 44.44 49.69 3.12
N GLU A 155 45.07 49.04 4.09
CA GLU A 155 46.52 49.02 4.24
C GLU A 155 47.20 48.29 3.08
N ALA A 156 46.66 47.17 2.62
CA ALA A 156 47.19 46.43 1.47
C ALA A 156 47.10 47.23 0.16
N VAL A 157 46.05 48.03 -0.03
CA VAL A 157 45.87 48.90 -1.21
C VAL A 157 46.71 50.18 -1.11
N SER A 158 47.03 50.65 0.09
CA SER A 158 47.79 51.89 0.32
C SER A 158 49.30 51.68 0.43
N ALA A 159 49.77 50.43 0.51
CA ALA A 159 51.20 50.10 0.60
C ALA A 159 51.90 50.25 -0.77
N PRO A 160 52.98 51.06 -0.89
CA PRO A 160 53.83 51.03 -2.07
C PRO A 160 54.50 49.66 -2.19
N VAL A 161 54.43 49.06 -3.37
CA VAL A 161 55.13 47.81 -3.70
C VAL A 161 56.63 48.07 -3.74
N THR A 162 57.30 47.98 -2.59
CA THR A 162 58.76 47.87 -2.54
C THR A 162 59.15 46.43 -2.86
N ALA A 163 59.52 46.21 -4.12
CA ALA A 163 60.27 45.03 -4.53
C ALA A 163 61.66 45.06 -3.88
N ALA A 164 61.95 44.07 -3.03
CA ALA A 164 63.31 43.79 -2.58
C ALA A 164 63.81 42.56 -3.35
N ALA A 165 64.80 42.79 -4.20
CA ALA A 165 65.47 41.78 -5.01
C ALA A 165 66.79 41.30 -4.37
N ALA A 166 67.14 40.05 -4.69
CA ALA A 166 68.47 39.41 -4.67
C ALA A 166 69.05 39.07 -3.27
N THR A 167 69.70 37.90 -3.06
CA THR A 167 70.75 37.30 -3.89
C THR A 167 70.80 35.76 -3.82
N THR A 168 71.19 35.15 -4.93
CA THR A 168 71.69 33.77 -5.07
C THR A 168 73.20 33.74 -4.93
N ASP A 169 73.75 32.68 -4.33
CA ASP A 169 75.10 32.18 -4.64
C ASP A 169 75.14 30.65 -4.50
N PRO A 170 75.89 29.89 -5.34
CA PRO A 170 75.78 28.44 -5.43
C PRO A 170 76.88 27.71 -4.64
N ALA A 171 76.56 26.59 -3.97
CA ALA A 171 77.57 25.67 -3.46
C ALA A 171 77.11 24.19 -3.51
N THR A 172 77.74 23.45 -4.43
CA THR A 172 78.12 22.02 -4.41
C THR A 172 77.16 20.94 -3.88
N LYS A 173 76.67 20.11 -4.80
CA LYS A 173 75.98 18.82 -4.59
C LYS A 173 76.83 17.81 -3.82
N GLY A 174 76.23 17.16 -2.81
CA GLY A 174 76.77 15.98 -2.14
C GLY A 174 75.72 14.87 -1.97
N TRP A 175 76.10 13.64 -2.27
CA TRP A 175 75.38 12.35 -2.18
C TRP A 175 74.43 12.14 -0.97
N ARG A 176 74.58 12.92 0.11
CA ARG A 176 73.76 12.85 1.34
C ARG A 176 72.30 13.29 1.14
N GLU A 177 72.00 14.17 0.17
CA GLU A 177 70.62 14.58 -0.12
C GLU A 177 69.78 13.44 -0.72
N ARG A 178 70.37 12.58 -1.56
CA ARG A 178 69.63 11.46 -2.18
C ARG A 178 69.18 10.43 -1.15
N LEU A 179 69.96 10.22 -0.09
CA LEU A 179 69.58 9.32 1.00
C LEU A 179 68.48 9.93 1.89
N ALA A 180 68.51 11.24 2.11
CA ALA A 180 67.46 11.97 2.84
C ALA A 180 66.11 11.95 2.08
N TRP A 181 66.12 12.06 0.75
CA TRP A 181 64.92 11.95 -0.08
C TRP A 181 64.33 10.53 -0.09
N VAL A 182 65.15 9.48 -0.06
CA VAL A 182 64.65 8.09 0.02
C VAL A 182 64.03 7.80 1.39
N VAL A 183 64.66 8.23 2.48
CA VAL A 183 64.09 8.07 3.84
C VAL A 183 62.80 8.88 4.01
N SER A 184 62.75 10.10 3.46
CA SER A 184 61.54 10.93 3.47
C SER A 184 60.41 10.32 2.64
N ALA A 185 60.71 9.71 1.49
CA ALA A 185 59.73 9.02 0.67
C ALA A 185 59.18 7.78 1.40
N VAL A 186 60.03 6.96 2.03
CA VAL A 186 59.59 5.78 2.80
C VAL A 186 58.74 6.18 4.01
N LEU A 187 59.09 7.26 4.71
CA LEU A 187 58.28 7.80 5.81
C LEU A 187 56.95 8.38 5.31
N LEU A 188 56.92 9.02 4.14
CA LEU A 188 55.69 9.51 3.53
C LEU A 188 54.78 8.36 3.08
N PHE A 189 55.32 7.32 2.44
CA PHE A 189 54.53 6.16 2.02
C PHE A 189 54.04 5.32 3.19
N SER A 190 54.83 5.19 4.26
CA SER A 190 54.39 4.50 5.48
C SER A 190 53.36 5.31 6.27
N THR A 191 53.45 6.64 6.31
CA THR A 191 52.40 7.50 6.92
C THR A 191 51.12 7.54 6.09
N ILE A 192 51.21 7.55 4.76
CA ILE A 192 50.04 7.40 3.88
C ILE A 192 49.43 6.00 4.04
N GLY A 193 50.25 4.95 4.11
CA GLY A 193 49.80 3.58 4.33
C GLY A 193 49.13 3.40 5.70
N LEU A 194 49.71 3.94 6.77
CA LEU A 194 49.14 3.96 8.11
C LEU A 194 47.88 4.83 8.17
N GLY A 195 47.85 5.96 7.47
CA GLY A 195 46.70 6.84 7.36
C GLY A 195 45.53 6.19 6.60
N ALA A 196 45.82 5.46 5.52
CA ALA A 196 44.83 4.70 4.76
C ALA A 196 44.32 3.48 5.56
N ALA A 197 45.22 2.77 6.26
CA ALA A 197 44.86 1.67 7.14
C ALA A 197 44.05 2.16 8.34
N ALA A 198 44.43 3.28 8.96
CA ALA A 198 43.65 3.91 10.04
C ALA A 198 42.30 4.41 9.52
N PHE A 199 42.25 5.02 8.33
CA PHE A 199 40.99 5.43 7.72
C PHE A 199 40.08 4.24 7.44
N TYR A 200 40.63 3.10 7.01
CA TYR A 200 39.85 1.88 6.75
C TYR A 200 39.41 1.16 8.04
N LEU A 201 40.29 1.09 9.05
CA LEU A 201 40.05 0.42 10.34
C LEU A 201 39.22 1.27 11.32
N PHE A 202 39.27 2.59 11.20
CA PHE A 202 38.53 3.55 12.04
C PHE A 202 37.46 4.33 11.26
N ARG A 203 36.99 3.83 10.10
CA ARG A 203 35.71 4.32 9.56
C ARG A 203 34.64 4.06 10.61
N VAL A 204 34.18 5.12 11.28
CA VAL A 204 32.94 5.07 12.06
C VAL A 204 31.86 4.68 11.05
N PRO A 205 31.21 3.51 11.17
CA PRO A 205 30.09 3.18 10.32
C PRO A 205 29.10 4.34 10.46
N THR A 206 28.71 4.98 9.36
CA THR A 206 27.56 5.88 9.41
C THR A 206 26.38 5.00 9.80
N ASP A 207 25.88 5.19 11.01
CA ASP A 207 24.66 4.53 11.46
C ASP A 207 23.55 4.92 10.49
N VAL A 208 23.22 4.00 9.59
CA VAL A 208 22.08 4.17 8.70
C VAL A 208 20.86 4.01 9.59
N VAL A 209 20.16 5.10 9.86
CA VAL A 209 18.93 5.06 10.65
C VAL A 209 17.75 4.88 9.68
N PRO A 210 16.75 4.03 10.00
CA PRO A 210 15.54 3.97 9.20
C PRO A 210 14.81 5.31 9.18
N THR A 211 14.50 5.80 8.00
CA THR A 211 13.67 7.00 7.83
C THR A 211 12.24 6.58 7.51
N ARG A 212 11.27 7.10 8.26
CA ARG A 212 9.84 6.79 8.06
C ARG A 212 9.08 8.03 7.61
N PHE A 213 8.18 7.87 6.64
CA PHE A 213 7.23 8.90 6.24
C PHE A 213 5.94 8.28 5.71
N PHE A 214 4.91 9.10 5.57
CA PHE A 214 3.59 8.69 5.12
C PHE A 214 3.32 9.18 3.69
N ILE A 215 2.62 8.36 2.90
CA ILE A 215 2.03 8.75 1.62
C ILE A 215 0.52 8.70 1.75
N SER A 216 -0.12 9.85 1.58
CA SER A 216 -1.57 10.01 1.53
C SER A 216 -2.13 9.67 0.15
N PRO A 217 -3.43 9.35 0.02
CA PRO A 217 -4.07 9.20 -1.28
C PRO A 217 -4.05 10.51 -2.08
N PRO A 218 -4.32 10.47 -3.41
CA PRO A 218 -4.41 11.67 -4.26
C PRO A 218 -5.45 12.69 -3.73
N GLU A 219 -5.32 13.97 -4.10
CA GLU A 219 -6.23 15.02 -3.64
C GLU A 219 -7.70 14.69 -4.01
N LYS A 220 -8.60 14.69 -3.01
CA LYS A 220 -10.02 14.27 -3.13
C LYS A 220 -10.22 12.81 -3.57
N GLY A 221 -9.15 12.02 -3.62
CA GLY A 221 -9.19 10.59 -3.84
C GLY A 221 -9.11 9.80 -2.53
N ILE A 222 -9.37 8.51 -2.63
CA ILE A 222 -9.14 7.53 -1.56
C ILE A 222 -8.32 6.38 -2.14
N PHE A 223 -7.47 5.75 -1.30
CA PHE A 223 -6.85 4.50 -1.73
C PHE A 223 -7.95 3.51 -2.04
N ASP A 224 -7.81 2.77 -3.13
CA ASP A 224 -8.82 1.79 -3.45
C ASP A 224 -8.80 0.68 -2.40
N SER A 225 -9.90 0.58 -1.66
CA SER A 225 -10.13 -0.54 -0.74
C SER A 225 -10.82 -1.75 -1.40
N GLY A 226 -11.04 -1.67 -2.72
CA GLY A 226 -11.30 -2.80 -3.60
C GLY A 226 -12.76 -3.08 -3.82
N SER A 227 -13.12 -3.22 -5.09
CA SER A 227 -14.45 -3.66 -5.56
C SER A 227 -14.43 -5.01 -6.29
N ALA A 228 -13.23 -5.58 -6.48
CA ALA A 228 -13.01 -6.95 -6.99
C ALA A 228 -12.28 -7.83 -5.96
N GLY A 229 -12.26 -7.40 -4.69
CA GLY A 229 -11.34 -7.91 -3.70
C GLY A 229 -9.90 -7.77 -4.21
N ALA A 230 -9.39 -6.56 -4.39
CA ALA A 230 -7.99 -6.28 -4.73
C ALA A 230 -7.47 -4.98 -4.11
N GLY A 231 -8.07 -4.59 -2.99
CA GLY A 231 -7.98 -3.24 -2.48
C GLY A 231 -7.47 -3.14 -1.07
N PHE A 232 -6.25 -3.60 -0.83
CA PHE A 232 -5.55 -3.10 0.35
C PHE A 232 -4.11 -2.74 0.03
N ALA A 233 -3.74 -2.59 -1.26
CA ALA A 233 -2.37 -2.35 -1.69
C ALA A 233 -1.75 -1.20 -0.88
N ALA A 234 -0.72 -1.51 -0.10
CA ALA A 234 0.18 -0.53 0.50
C ALA A 234 1.03 0.22 -0.54
N GLY A 235 0.63 0.15 -1.81
CA GLY A 235 1.49 0.36 -2.96
C GLY A 235 2.55 -0.73 -3.12
N VAL A 236 3.02 -0.90 -4.35
CA VAL A 236 4.18 -1.70 -4.70
C VAL A 236 5.34 -0.77 -4.99
N ILE A 237 6.44 -0.95 -4.27
CA ILE A 237 7.65 -0.15 -4.48
C ILE A 237 8.42 -0.71 -5.67
N SER A 238 8.96 0.17 -6.52
CA SER A 238 9.79 -0.24 -7.64
C SER A 238 11.05 -0.95 -7.16
N PRO A 239 11.62 -1.90 -7.94
CA PRO A 239 12.87 -2.59 -7.57
C PRO A 239 14.01 -1.64 -7.21
N ASP A 240 14.13 -0.51 -7.92
CA ASP A 240 15.10 0.55 -7.65
C ASP A 240 14.78 1.40 -6.40
N GLY A 241 13.64 1.18 -5.74
CA GLY A 241 13.19 1.89 -4.55
C GLY A 241 12.79 3.35 -4.76
N ARG A 242 12.67 3.83 -6.01
CA ARG A 242 12.46 5.26 -6.31
C ARG A 242 11.01 5.64 -6.54
N ARG A 243 10.12 4.69 -6.85
CA ARG A 243 8.73 4.95 -7.23
C ARG A 243 7.78 4.00 -6.54
N LEU A 244 6.72 4.53 -5.96
CA LEU A 244 5.63 3.75 -5.41
C LEU A 244 4.46 3.77 -6.40
N ALA A 245 3.98 2.60 -6.81
CA ALA A 245 2.75 2.46 -7.58
C ALA A 245 1.62 1.94 -6.69
N PHE A 246 0.42 2.50 -6.79
CA PHE A 246 -0.74 2.10 -5.98
C PHE A 246 -2.03 2.33 -6.76
N THR A 247 -3.12 1.67 -6.35
CA THR A 247 -4.45 1.91 -6.91
C THR A 247 -5.20 2.91 -6.02
N ALA A 248 -5.81 3.91 -6.65
CA ALA A 248 -6.63 4.90 -5.96
C ALA A 248 -7.73 5.41 -6.87
N ARG A 249 -8.82 5.89 -6.25
CA ARG A 249 -9.95 6.49 -6.94
C ARG A 249 -9.68 7.95 -7.21
N ASP A 250 -9.99 8.39 -8.42
CA ASP A 250 -10.04 9.81 -8.74
C ASP A 250 -11.33 10.46 -8.20
N ALA A 251 -11.47 11.77 -8.43
CA ALA A 251 -12.65 12.53 -8.00
C ALA A 251 -13.97 12.10 -8.67
N LEU A 252 -13.91 11.32 -9.75
CA LEU A 252 -15.07 10.75 -10.45
C LEU A 252 -15.36 9.31 -9.98
N GLY A 253 -14.60 8.79 -9.02
CA GLY A 253 -14.74 7.44 -8.47
C GLY A 253 -14.05 6.35 -9.30
N LYS A 254 -13.33 6.71 -10.37
CA LYS A 254 -12.66 5.79 -11.28
C LYS A 254 -11.38 5.26 -10.64
N ILE A 255 -11.18 3.93 -10.67
CA ILE A 255 -9.97 3.28 -10.17
C ILE A 255 -8.90 3.35 -11.27
N LEU A 256 -7.73 3.88 -10.90
CA LEU A 256 -6.55 3.95 -11.76
C LEU A 256 -5.30 3.51 -10.99
N ILE A 257 -4.25 3.16 -11.74
CA ILE A 257 -2.89 3.07 -11.19
C ILE A 257 -2.33 4.48 -11.08
N TRP A 258 -1.82 4.82 -9.91
CA TRP A 258 -1.08 6.04 -9.62
C TRP A 258 0.37 5.69 -9.33
N VAL A 259 1.29 6.48 -9.84
CA VAL A 259 2.73 6.34 -9.57
C VAL A 259 3.24 7.62 -8.93
N ARG A 260 3.88 7.48 -7.77
CA ARG A 260 4.52 8.58 -7.05
C ARG A 260 6.02 8.32 -6.93
N PRO A 261 6.86 9.11 -7.61
CA PRO A 261 8.27 9.20 -7.29
C PRO A 261 8.48 9.58 -5.81
N LEU A 262 9.41 8.94 -5.12
CA LEU A 262 9.67 9.24 -3.71
C LEU A 262 10.38 10.60 -3.51
N ASP A 263 10.96 11.15 -4.58
CA ASP A 263 11.57 12.48 -4.63
C ASP A 263 10.58 13.60 -5.00
N THR A 264 9.31 13.28 -5.23
CA THR A 264 8.25 14.26 -5.49
C THR A 264 7.05 14.07 -4.56
N LEU A 265 6.21 15.11 -4.44
CA LEU A 265 5.04 15.07 -3.57
C LEU A 265 3.78 14.54 -4.28
N ALA A 266 3.65 14.80 -5.58
CA ALA A 266 2.42 14.54 -6.33
C ALA A 266 2.47 13.18 -7.05
N PRO A 267 1.46 12.31 -6.86
CA PRO A 267 1.29 11.11 -7.68
C PRO A 267 0.75 11.47 -9.07
N GLN A 268 1.12 10.68 -10.08
CA GLN A 268 0.60 10.78 -11.45
C GLN A 268 -0.28 9.55 -11.76
N ALA A 269 -1.49 9.80 -12.27
CA ALA A 269 -2.36 8.73 -12.77
C ALA A 269 -1.90 8.21 -14.14
N LEU A 270 -1.84 6.89 -14.29
CA LEU A 270 -1.58 6.22 -15.56
C LEU A 270 -2.89 6.03 -16.32
N GLN A 271 -3.06 6.77 -17.41
CA GLN A 271 -4.28 6.73 -18.21
C GLN A 271 -4.48 5.37 -18.90
N GLY A 272 -5.75 4.97 -19.08
CA GLY A 272 -6.12 3.67 -19.65
C GLY A 272 -6.07 2.49 -18.69
N THR A 273 -5.73 2.72 -17.41
CA THR A 273 -5.68 1.70 -16.36
C THR A 273 -7.00 1.59 -15.59
N ASP A 274 -8.12 1.82 -16.28
CA ASP A 274 -9.48 1.70 -15.78
C ASP A 274 -9.71 0.35 -15.08
N ASP A 275 -10.16 0.39 -13.83
CA ASP A 275 -10.43 -0.78 -12.99
C ASP A 275 -9.20 -1.68 -12.77
N ALA A 276 -8.01 -1.08 -12.77
CA ALA A 276 -6.77 -1.81 -12.54
C ALA A 276 -6.62 -2.29 -11.09
N ALA A 277 -6.05 -3.47 -10.95
CA ALA A 277 -5.84 -4.17 -9.71
C ALA A 277 -4.47 -4.86 -9.66
N LEU A 278 -3.95 -5.04 -8.44
CA LEU A 278 -2.74 -5.80 -8.13
C LEU A 278 -1.53 -5.45 -9.03
N PRO A 279 -1.09 -4.17 -9.06
CA PRO A 279 0.07 -3.77 -9.84
C PRO A 279 1.34 -4.47 -9.34
N PHE A 280 2.27 -4.78 -10.23
CA PHE A 280 3.61 -5.28 -9.93
C PHE A 280 4.63 -4.76 -10.94
N TRP A 281 5.86 -4.53 -10.50
CA TRP A 281 6.88 -3.86 -11.30
C TRP A 281 7.66 -4.80 -12.21
N SER A 282 8.09 -4.28 -13.36
CA SER A 282 9.20 -4.84 -14.12
C SER A 282 10.51 -4.71 -13.33
N PRO A 283 11.46 -5.64 -13.50
CA PRO A 283 12.74 -5.60 -12.78
C PRO A 283 13.58 -4.35 -13.05
N ASP A 284 13.39 -3.70 -14.20
CA ASP A 284 14.07 -2.46 -14.57
C ASP A 284 13.36 -1.18 -14.09
N SER A 285 12.26 -1.31 -13.33
CA SER A 285 11.47 -0.20 -12.80
C SER A 285 10.85 0.73 -13.87
N ARG A 286 10.67 0.24 -15.11
CA ARG A 286 10.11 1.04 -16.23
C ARG A 286 8.66 0.74 -16.57
N SER A 287 8.18 -0.45 -16.26
CA SER A 287 6.84 -0.91 -16.60
C SER A 287 6.13 -1.51 -15.39
N ILE A 288 4.79 -1.53 -15.47
CA ILE A 288 3.92 -2.13 -14.47
C ILE A 288 3.04 -3.16 -15.15
N GLY A 289 3.06 -4.40 -14.63
CA GLY A 289 2.05 -5.41 -14.91
C GLY A 289 0.86 -5.23 -13.97
N PHE A 290 -0.36 -5.45 -14.46
CA PHE A 290 -1.59 -5.26 -13.68
C PHE A 290 -2.76 -6.05 -14.28
N PHE A 291 -3.83 -6.20 -13.51
CA PHE A 291 -5.05 -6.87 -13.96
C PHE A 291 -6.17 -5.86 -14.15
N ALA A 292 -6.86 -5.94 -15.28
CA ALA A 292 -8.03 -5.13 -15.56
C ALA A 292 -8.89 -5.83 -16.61
N GLN A 293 -10.21 -5.74 -16.47
CA GLN A 293 -11.18 -6.22 -17.48
C GLN A 293 -10.97 -7.71 -17.85
N GLY A 294 -10.67 -8.55 -16.86
CA GLY A 294 -10.41 -9.98 -17.05
C GLY A 294 -9.14 -10.32 -17.85
N LYS A 295 -8.19 -9.38 -17.94
CA LYS A 295 -6.91 -9.55 -18.65
C LYS A 295 -5.75 -9.22 -17.74
N LEU A 296 -4.62 -9.88 -18.02
CA LEU A 296 -3.31 -9.40 -17.58
C LEU A 296 -2.81 -8.39 -18.61
N LYS A 297 -2.42 -7.20 -18.14
CA LYS A 297 -1.96 -6.08 -18.97
C LYS A 297 -0.63 -5.54 -18.47
N ARG A 298 0.05 -4.79 -19.32
CA ARG A 298 1.28 -4.04 -19.04
C ARG A 298 1.11 -2.59 -19.48
N ILE A 299 1.70 -1.65 -18.73
CA ILE A 299 1.86 -0.25 -19.14
C ILE A 299 3.25 0.26 -18.79
N ASP A 300 3.82 1.14 -19.62
CA ASP A 300 5.06 1.85 -19.30
C ASP A 300 4.78 3.06 -18.40
N VAL A 301 5.62 3.28 -17.40
CA VAL A 301 5.45 4.36 -16.41
C VAL A 301 5.66 5.74 -17.02
N ALA A 302 6.37 5.82 -18.14
CA ALA A 302 6.47 7.03 -18.95
C ALA A 302 5.13 7.43 -19.61
N GLY A 303 4.13 6.55 -19.59
CA GLY A 303 2.82 6.72 -20.22
C GLY A 303 2.66 5.88 -21.50
N GLY A 304 1.56 6.09 -22.21
CA GLY A 304 1.17 5.32 -23.39
C GLY A 304 -0.01 4.38 -23.12
N PRO A 305 -0.57 3.75 -24.17
CA PRO A 305 -1.69 2.82 -24.02
C PRO A 305 -1.24 1.51 -23.37
N PRO A 306 -2.03 0.92 -22.46
CA PRO A 306 -1.75 -0.42 -21.95
C PRO A 306 -1.77 -1.50 -23.03
N GLN A 307 -0.85 -2.44 -22.94
CA GLN A 307 -0.77 -3.64 -23.76
C GLN A 307 -1.45 -4.81 -23.05
N THR A 308 -2.33 -5.54 -23.74
CA THR A 308 -2.90 -6.79 -23.24
C THR A 308 -1.92 -7.94 -23.46
N LEU A 309 -1.64 -8.72 -22.41
CA LEU A 309 -0.70 -9.85 -22.48
C LEU A 309 -1.41 -11.19 -22.68
N CYS A 310 -2.44 -11.47 -21.87
CA CYS A 310 -3.23 -12.70 -21.94
C CYS A 310 -4.54 -12.60 -21.13
N ASN A 311 -5.35 -13.66 -21.15
CA ASN A 311 -6.57 -13.79 -20.35
C ASN A 311 -6.23 -14.05 -18.87
N ALA A 312 -6.84 -13.28 -17.98
CA ALA A 312 -6.76 -13.47 -16.53
C ALA A 312 -8.09 -12.99 -15.90
N PRO A 313 -9.17 -13.78 -16.01
CA PRO A 313 -10.51 -13.35 -15.63
C PRO A 313 -10.61 -12.83 -14.19
N ASN A 314 -9.84 -13.41 -13.27
CA ASN A 314 -9.84 -13.06 -11.86
C ASN A 314 -8.43 -13.12 -11.25
N GLY A 315 -7.52 -12.30 -11.76
CA GLY A 315 -6.11 -12.29 -11.36
C GLY A 315 -5.85 -12.27 -9.85
N ARG A 316 -4.83 -13.00 -9.38
CA ARG A 316 -4.41 -13.08 -7.96
C ARG A 316 -2.91 -12.87 -7.78
N GLY A 317 -2.45 -11.74 -8.31
CA GLY A 317 -1.06 -11.28 -8.21
C GLY A 317 -0.18 -11.81 -9.33
N GLY A 318 0.95 -11.13 -9.53
CA GLY A 318 1.96 -11.49 -10.51
C GLY A 318 3.34 -10.95 -10.12
N THR A 319 4.37 -11.52 -10.72
CA THR A 319 5.78 -11.14 -10.55
C THR A 319 6.51 -11.27 -11.88
N TRP A 320 7.58 -10.51 -12.07
CA TRP A 320 8.30 -10.37 -13.34
C TRP A 320 9.81 -10.56 -13.13
N ASN A 321 10.41 -11.52 -13.83
CA ASN A 321 11.86 -11.76 -13.78
C ASN A 321 12.64 -10.98 -14.86
N ARG A 322 13.97 -11.02 -14.78
CA ARG A 322 14.90 -10.30 -15.67
C ARG A 322 14.92 -10.83 -17.11
N ASP A 323 14.44 -12.05 -17.35
CA ASP A 323 14.36 -12.66 -18.68
C ASP A 323 13.08 -12.28 -19.44
N GLY A 324 12.26 -11.39 -18.88
CA GLY A 324 11.02 -10.97 -19.51
C GLY A 324 9.86 -11.94 -19.29
N LEU A 325 9.96 -12.87 -18.32
CA LEU A 325 8.89 -13.79 -17.95
C LEU A 325 8.05 -13.23 -16.81
N ILE A 326 6.73 -13.33 -16.95
CA ILE A 326 5.77 -12.99 -15.90
C ILE A 326 5.14 -14.27 -15.38
N LEU A 327 5.20 -14.48 -14.06
CA LEU A 327 4.50 -15.55 -13.33
C LEU A 327 3.30 -14.93 -12.60
N PHE A 328 2.11 -15.52 -12.75
CA PHE A 328 0.87 -14.95 -12.23
C PHE A 328 -0.19 -16.02 -11.94
N ALA A 329 -1.21 -15.65 -11.16
CA ALA A 329 -2.40 -16.47 -10.98
C ALA A 329 -3.57 -15.88 -11.80
N PRO A 330 -4.13 -16.58 -12.81
CA PRO A 330 -5.15 -16.02 -13.70
C PRO A 330 -6.56 -15.99 -13.08
N ASP A 331 -6.82 -16.79 -12.05
CA ASP A 331 -8.13 -16.92 -11.41
C ASP A 331 -8.01 -17.17 -9.90
N ILE A 332 -9.15 -17.09 -9.19
CA ILE A 332 -9.33 -17.37 -7.77
C ILE A 332 -8.87 -18.79 -7.43
N ARG A 333 -9.24 -19.79 -8.24
CA ARG A 333 -8.89 -21.21 -8.03
C ARG A 333 -8.01 -21.70 -9.17
N SER A 334 -6.73 -21.38 -9.10
CA SER A 334 -5.81 -21.67 -10.19
C SER A 334 -4.43 -22.11 -9.67
N PRO A 335 -3.70 -22.96 -10.40
CA PRO A 335 -2.25 -22.97 -10.29
C PRO A 335 -1.65 -21.65 -10.80
N LEU A 336 -0.35 -21.47 -10.63
CA LEU A 336 0.38 -20.37 -11.26
C LEU A 336 0.65 -20.67 -12.73
N PHE A 337 0.61 -19.61 -13.55
CA PHE A 337 0.89 -19.62 -14.97
C PHE A 337 2.03 -18.65 -15.29
N ARG A 338 2.78 -18.95 -16.34
CA ARG A 338 3.78 -18.04 -16.91
C ARG A 338 3.37 -17.55 -18.30
N VAL A 339 3.75 -16.33 -18.62
CA VAL A 339 3.60 -15.72 -19.95
C VAL A 339 4.80 -14.80 -20.22
N ALA A 340 5.15 -14.60 -21.49
CA ALA A 340 6.15 -13.59 -21.85
C ALA A 340 5.58 -12.17 -21.62
N SER A 341 6.45 -11.23 -21.25
CA SER A 341 6.10 -9.81 -21.05
C SER A 341 5.67 -9.08 -22.33
N ALA A 342 5.87 -9.69 -23.49
CA ALA A 342 5.32 -9.25 -24.78
C ALA A 342 3.89 -9.81 -25.05
N GLY A 343 3.39 -10.68 -24.19
CA GLY A 343 2.13 -11.42 -24.36
C GLY A 343 2.33 -12.82 -24.95
N GLY A 344 1.23 -13.57 -25.03
CA GLY A 344 1.21 -14.92 -25.60
C GLY A 344 0.32 -15.88 -24.81
N GLU A 345 0.34 -17.15 -25.20
CA GLU A 345 -0.43 -18.19 -24.54
C GLU A 345 0.16 -18.50 -23.15
N PRO A 346 -0.64 -18.42 -22.07
CA PRO A 346 -0.16 -18.68 -20.72
C PRO A 346 0.03 -20.20 -20.49
N VAL A 347 1.13 -20.57 -19.82
CA VAL A 347 1.48 -21.97 -19.55
C VAL A 347 1.51 -22.24 -18.04
N ALA A 348 0.84 -23.29 -17.57
CA ALA A 348 0.84 -23.66 -16.16
C ALA A 348 2.24 -24.06 -15.67
N VAL A 349 2.61 -23.60 -14.47
CA VAL A 349 3.93 -23.83 -13.83
C VAL A 349 3.81 -24.72 -12.59
N THR A 350 2.73 -24.60 -11.83
CA THR A 350 2.51 -25.40 -10.60
C THR A 350 1.35 -26.39 -10.76
N LYS A 351 1.26 -27.37 -9.87
CA LYS A 351 0.10 -28.28 -9.77
C LYS A 351 -0.61 -28.14 -8.44
N LEU A 352 -1.95 -28.14 -8.46
CA LEU A 352 -2.75 -28.06 -7.23
C LEU A 352 -2.78 -29.41 -6.51
N PRO A 353 -2.44 -29.49 -5.20
CA PRO A 353 -2.31 -30.75 -4.49
C PRO A 353 -3.65 -31.38 -4.05
N ALA A 354 -4.73 -30.60 -3.97
CA ALA A 354 -6.05 -31.05 -3.51
C ALA A 354 -7.19 -30.25 -4.15
N GLN A 355 -8.45 -30.69 -3.99
CA GLN A 355 -9.61 -30.06 -4.64
C GLN A 355 -9.88 -28.61 -4.23
N LEU A 356 -9.48 -28.22 -3.01
CA LEU A 356 -9.75 -26.90 -2.45
C LEU A 356 -8.49 -26.02 -2.35
N ALA A 357 -7.34 -26.51 -2.80
CA ALA A 357 -6.09 -25.74 -2.77
C ALA A 357 -5.99 -24.80 -3.98
N PHE A 358 -5.41 -23.63 -3.79
CA PHE A 358 -5.13 -22.67 -4.87
C PHE A 358 -3.86 -21.86 -4.58
N HIS A 359 -3.15 -21.46 -5.64
CA HIS A 359 -1.84 -20.80 -5.56
C HIS A 359 -1.96 -19.34 -5.99
N ARG A 360 -1.39 -18.42 -5.22
CA ARG A 360 -1.56 -16.97 -5.41
C ARG A 360 -0.32 -16.18 -5.01
N PHE A 361 -0.30 -14.91 -5.42
CA PHE A 361 0.69 -13.90 -5.03
C PHE A 361 2.14 -14.40 -5.18
N PRO A 362 2.54 -14.79 -6.40
CA PRO A 362 3.91 -15.25 -6.63
C PRO A 362 4.91 -14.10 -6.51
N SER A 363 6.13 -14.42 -6.06
CA SER A 363 7.26 -13.48 -5.99
C SER A 363 8.55 -14.20 -6.40
N PHE A 364 9.28 -13.67 -7.39
CA PHE A 364 10.54 -14.28 -7.82
C PHE A 364 11.64 -14.09 -6.78
N LEU A 365 12.47 -15.11 -6.58
CA LEU A 365 13.73 -14.99 -5.86
C LEU A 365 14.80 -14.37 -6.77
N PRO A 366 15.94 -13.89 -6.22
CA PRO A 366 16.96 -13.16 -6.98
C PRO A 366 17.57 -13.90 -8.18
N ASP A 367 17.46 -15.22 -8.23
CA ASP A 367 17.96 -16.03 -9.35
C ASP A 367 17.04 -16.01 -10.58
N GLY A 368 15.79 -15.51 -10.45
CA GLY A 368 14.80 -15.47 -11.52
C GLY A 368 14.20 -16.82 -11.92
N HIS A 369 14.61 -17.91 -11.27
CA HIS A 369 14.17 -19.29 -11.53
C HIS A 369 13.30 -19.84 -10.40
N HIS A 370 13.65 -19.54 -9.15
CA HIS A 370 12.84 -19.91 -8.00
C HIS A 370 11.87 -18.80 -7.64
N PHE A 371 10.74 -19.18 -7.05
CA PHE A 371 9.71 -18.24 -6.65
C PHE A 371 8.99 -18.69 -5.39
N LEU A 372 8.59 -17.72 -4.59
CA LEU A 372 7.68 -17.88 -3.48
C LEU A 372 6.25 -17.79 -3.99
N TYR A 373 5.32 -18.49 -3.33
CA TYR A 373 3.90 -18.29 -3.53
C TYR A 373 3.12 -18.68 -2.29
N PHE A 374 1.92 -18.13 -2.16
CA PHE A 374 1.01 -18.49 -1.09
C PHE A 374 0.05 -19.59 -1.56
N GLN A 375 -0.10 -20.63 -0.74
CA GLN A 375 -1.11 -21.66 -0.91
C GLN A 375 -2.06 -21.61 0.28
N THR A 376 -3.36 -21.62 -0.02
CA THR A 376 -4.42 -21.79 0.99
C THR A 376 -5.34 -22.92 0.57
N SER A 377 -5.94 -23.59 1.55
CA SER A 377 -6.74 -24.81 1.39
C SER A 377 -8.07 -24.76 2.12
N GLY A 378 -8.56 -23.57 2.45
CA GLY A 378 -9.88 -23.38 3.06
C GLY A 378 -9.86 -23.08 4.57
N SER A 379 -8.71 -23.20 5.24
CA SER A 379 -8.51 -22.76 6.63
C SER A 379 -7.19 -22.00 6.79
N SER A 380 -7.11 -21.13 7.80
CA SER A 380 -5.89 -20.37 8.13
C SER A 380 -4.74 -21.30 8.56
N GLU A 381 -5.04 -22.34 9.35
CA GLU A 381 -4.03 -23.29 9.85
C GLU A 381 -3.37 -24.12 8.74
N ALA A 382 -4.08 -24.35 7.64
CA ALA A 382 -3.58 -25.09 6.49
C ALA A 382 -2.99 -24.20 5.39
N SER A 383 -3.00 -22.87 5.60
CA SER A 383 -2.39 -21.89 4.70
C SER A 383 -0.88 -21.74 4.97
N ALA A 384 -0.09 -21.61 3.90
CA ALA A 384 1.36 -21.51 4.02
C ALA A 384 2.01 -20.88 2.79
N VAL A 385 3.23 -20.38 3.01
CA VAL A 385 4.14 -19.96 1.94
C VAL A 385 4.95 -21.17 1.48
N TYR A 386 5.05 -21.31 0.16
CA TYR A 386 5.79 -22.36 -0.53
C TYR A 386 6.87 -21.73 -1.41
N VAL A 387 7.90 -22.50 -1.72
CA VAL A 387 8.87 -22.21 -2.78
C VAL A 387 8.73 -23.23 -3.92
N GLY A 388 8.67 -22.73 -5.15
CA GLY A 388 8.65 -23.50 -6.39
C GLY A 388 9.81 -23.10 -7.32
N SER A 389 9.92 -23.80 -8.45
CA SER A 389 10.92 -23.57 -9.49
C SER A 389 10.26 -23.54 -10.86
N LEU A 390 10.80 -22.76 -11.80
CA LEU A 390 10.37 -22.81 -13.20
C LEU A 390 10.74 -24.12 -13.92
N ASP A 391 11.70 -24.85 -13.36
CA ASP A 391 12.29 -26.05 -13.94
C ASP A 391 11.68 -27.35 -13.37
N SER A 392 10.81 -27.24 -12.37
CA SER A 392 10.16 -28.38 -11.71
C SER A 392 8.74 -28.06 -11.27
N ASN A 393 7.87 -29.07 -11.29
CA ASN A 393 6.52 -28.97 -10.73
C ASN A 393 6.48 -29.24 -9.21
N GLU A 394 7.62 -29.53 -8.60
CA GLU A 394 7.72 -29.75 -7.16
C GLU A 394 7.71 -28.44 -6.38
N SER A 395 7.22 -28.49 -5.15
CA SER A 395 7.20 -27.32 -4.27
C SER A 395 7.49 -27.73 -2.84
N LYS A 396 8.23 -26.86 -2.15
CA LYS A 396 8.62 -27.06 -0.75
C LYS A 396 7.85 -26.07 0.12
N ARG A 397 7.14 -26.58 1.13
CA ARG A 397 6.51 -25.73 2.15
C ARG A 397 7.60 -25.06 3.00
N LEU A 398 7.53 -23.73 3.17
CA LEU A 398 8.50 -22.97 3.96
C LEU A 398 7.98 -22.66 5.36
N LEU A 399 6.85 -21.96 5.47
CA LEU A 399 6.31 -21.52 6.76
C LEU A 399 4.79 -21.30 6.70
N GLY A 400 4.13 -21.44 7.85
CA GLY A 400 2.72 -21.04 8.00
C GLY A 400 2.60 -19.52 8.16
N ALA A 401 1.74 -18.90 7.36
CA ALA A 401 1.49 -17.46 7.36
C ALA A 401 0.04 -17.17 6.96
N ASP A 402 -0.42 -15.96 7.25
CA ASP A 402 -1.74 -15.50 6.81
C ASP A 402 -1.68 -14.89 5.40
N THR A 403 -0.47 -14.55 4.93
CA THR A 403 -0.22 -13.86 3.66
C THR A 403 0.95 -14.47 2.89
N ASP A 404 1.18 -13.95 1.69
CA ASP A 404 2.38 -14.12 0.90
C ASP A 404 3.62 -13.60 1.63
N ALA A 405 4.78 -13.98 1.09
CA ALA A 405 6.07 -13.55 1.57
C ALA A 405 6.89 -12.94 0.45
N LEU A 406 7.64 -11.89 0.79
CA LEU A 406 8.58 -11.25 -0.12
C LEU A 406 10.01 -11.40 0.40
N PHE A 407 10.94 -11.63 -0.51
CA PHE A 407 12.36 -11.63 -0.22
C PHE A 407 12.92 -10.21 -0.20
N SER A 408 13.69 -9.89 0.84
CA SER A 408 14.45 -8.66 0.96
C SER A 408 15.93 -8.95 1.11
N VAL A 409 16.75 -8.15 0.42
CA VAL A 409 18.21 -8.09 0.61
C VAL A 409 18.49 -7.50 2.00
N PRO A 410 19.44 -8.06 2.79
CA PRO A 410 20.47 -9.03 2.40
C PRO A 410 20.13 -10.52 2.57
N GLY A 411 18.91 -10.93 2.92
CA GLY A 411 18.60 -12.36 3.14
C GLY A 411 17.46 -12.61 4.10
N GLU A 412 16.37 -11.84 3.99
CA GLU A 412 15.23 -11.92 4.90
C GLU A 412 13.95 -12.20 4.10
N LEU A 413 13.06 -13.02 4.65
CA LEU A 413 11.67 -13.13 4.19
C LEU A 413 10.76 -12.30 5.09
N LEU A 414 9.98 -11.43 4.46
CA LEU A 414 8.95 -10.62 5.09
C LEU A 414 7.58 -11.27 4.84
N PHE A 415 6.74 -11.40 5.87
CA PHE A 415 5.39 -11.97 5.76
C PHE A 415 4.51 -11.49 6.92
N VAL A 416 3.17 -11.56 6.77
CA VAL A 416 2.25 -11.20 7.85
C VAL A 416 1.70 -12.45 8.54
N ARG A 417 1.64 -12.39 9.87
CA ARG A 417 1.00 -13.39 10.72
C ARG A 417 0.33 -12.69 11.90
N GLN A 418 -0.93 -13.00 12.14
CA GLN A 418 -1.75 -12.44 13.21
C GLN A 418 -1.71 -10.89 13.24
N GLY A 419 -1.77 -10.26 12.05
CA GLY A 419 -1.74 -8.79 11.91
C GLY A 419 -0.38 -8.14 12.16
N THR A 420 0.69 -8.92 12.33
CA THR A 420 2.05 -8.43 12.51
C THR A 420 2.88 -8.75 11.27
N LEU A 421 3.54 -7.73 10.71
CA LEU A 421 4.57 -7.92 9.69
C LEU A 421 5.84 -8.43 10.38
N LEU A 422 6.20 -9.66 10.06
CA LEU A 422 7.34 -10.38 10.59
C LEU A 422 8.44 -10.47 9.53
N ARG A 423 9.68 -10.64 10.00
CA ARG A 423 10.83 -11.04 9.18
C ARG A 423 11.41 -12.35 9.70
N GLN A 424 12.07 -13.10 8.84
CA GLN A 424 12.88 -14.26 9.22
C GLN A 424 14.03 -14.45 8.22
N SER A 425 15.21 -14.82 8.71
CA SER A 425 16.38 -15.07 7.87
C SER A 425 16.11 -16.20 6.87
N PHE A 426 16.52 -16.01 5.63
CA PHE A 426 16.32 -16.94 4.53
C PHE A 426 17.52 -16.98 3.60
N ASP A 427 18.03 -18.19 3.35
CA ASP A 427 19.06 -18.44 2.34
C ASP A 427 18.39 -18.75 1.00
N PRO A 428 18.46 -17.85 -0.02
CA PRO A 428 17.84 -18.06 -1.31
C PRO A 428 18.56 -19.10 -2.19
N LYS A 429 19.78 -19.55 -1.82
CA LYS A 429 20.49 -20.62 -2.52
C LYS A 429 20.10 -21.99 -1.96
N GLN A 430 19.97 -22.10 -0.63
CA GLN A 430 19.57 -23.34 0.02
C GLN A 430 18.06 -23.50 0.16
N LEU A 431 17.30 -22.44 -0.08
CA LEU A 431 15.84 -22.36 0.09
C LEU A 431 15.42 -22.76 1.50
N GLN A 432 16.11 -22.21 2.50
CA GLN A 432 15.94 -22.55 3.92
C GLN A 432 15.82 -21.32 4.80
N LEU A 433 14.93 -21.42 5.77
CA LEU A 433 14.77 -20.45 6.85
C LEU A 433 15.75 -20.75 7.97
N SER A 434 16.16 -19.71 8.70
CA SER A 434 16.96 -19.84 9.91
C SER A 434 16.56 -18.79 10.95
N GLY A 435 16.78 -19.11 12.23
CA GLY A 435 16.37 -18.27 13.36
C GLY A 435 14.86 -18.19 13.55
N ASP A 436 14.44 -17.50 14.61
CA ASP A 436 13.03 -17.27 14.92
C ASP A 436 12.50 -16.01 14.21
N PRO A 437 11.21 -15.99 13.83
CA PRO A 437 10.57 -14.78 13.28
C PRO A 437 10.62 -13.60 14.26
N ALA A 438 10.91 -12.40 13.75
CA ALA A 438 10.96 -11.17 14.53
C ALA A 438 9.99 -10.11 13.98
N PRO A 439 9.32 -9.29 14.82
CA PRO A 439 8.41 -8.25 14.37
C PRO A 439 9.14 -7.08 13.69
N VAL A 440 8.51 -6.55 12.64
CA VAL A 440 8.93 -5.34 11.90
C VAL A 440 7.93 -4.21 12.11
N ALA A 441 6.64 -4.52 12.02
CA ALA A 441 5.54 -3.58 12.27
C ALA A 441 4.30 -4.33 12.78
N GLU A 442 3.58 -3.70 13.71
CA GLU A 442 2.30 -4.18 14.25
C GLU A 442 1.13 -3.49 13.52
N GLU A 443 -0.08 -4.03 13.70
CA GLU A 443 -1.31 -3.50 13.09
C GLU A 443 -1.21 -3.33 11.57
N VAL A 444 -0.50 -4.26 10.93
CA VAL A 444 -0.46 -4.34 9.47
C VAL A 444 -1.74 -5.03 9.03
N ALA A 445 -2.47 -4.38 8.15
CA ALA A 445 -3.71 -4.95 7.62
C ALA A 445 -3.42 -6.34 7.02
N SER A 446 -4.40 -7.23 7.01
CA SER A 446 -4.27 -8.51 6.29
C SER A 446 -5.54 -8.74 5.51
N GLY A 447 -5.40 -9.16 4.25
CA GLY A 447 -6.54 -9.49 3.40
C GLY A 447 -7.17 -10.82 3.81
N ALA A 448 -7.86 -10.90 4.93
CA ALA A 448 -8.71 -12.05 5.24
C ALA A 448 -10.00 -11.98 4.41
N GLY A 449 -10.19 -13.01 3.58
CA GLY A 449 -11.40 -13.22 2.78
C GLY A 449 -11.21 -14.18 1.61
N VAL A 450 -12.27 -14.79 1.07
CA VAL A 450 -12.13 -15.72 -0.09
C VAL A 450 -11.56 -15.02 -1.32
N THR A 451 -11.89 -13.74 -1.43
CA THR A 451 -11.56 -12.85 -2.55
C THR A 451 -10.05 -12.54 -2.57
N LEU A 452 -9.37 -12.37 -1.43
CA LEU A 452 -7.93 -12.03 -1.33
C LEU A 452 -7.08 -12.84 -0.35
N GLY A 453 -7.64 -13.87 0.29
CA GLY A 453 -6.98 -14.65 1.33
C GLY A 453 -5.56 -14.99 0.92
N GLY A 454 -4.60 -14.54 1.72
CA GLY A 454 -3.19 -14.71 1.43
C GLY A 454 -2.42 -13.49 0.94
N TRP A 455 -3.00 -12.29 0.89
CA TRP A 455 -2.27 -11.10 0.44
C TRP A 455 -1.86 -10.18 1.59
N GLY A 456 -0.59 -9.78 1.60
CA GLY A 456 0.02 -8.88 2.57
C GLY A 456 0.15 -7.45 2.03
N PRO A 457 -0.34 -6.42 2.77
CA PRO A 457 -0.18 -5.01 2.41
C PRO A 457 1.21 -4.52 2.76
N PHE A 458 2.21 -5.11 2.13
CA PHE A 458 3.58 -4.66 2.18
C PHE A 458 4.29 -4.93 0.86
N SER A 459 5.34 -4.17 0.60
CA SER A 459 6.19 -4.29 -0.57
C SER A 459 7.61 -3.87 -0.18
N VAL A 460 8.62 -4.54 -0.74
CA VAL A 460 10.02 -4.27 -0.45
C VAL A 460 10.81 -4.16 -1.74
N SER A 461 11.70 -3.19 -1.82
CA SER A 461 12.59 -2.98 -2.97
C SER A 461 13.91 -3.74 -2.81
N GLU A 462 14.66 -3.89 -3.90
CA GLU A 462 15.99 -4.53 -3.86
C GLU A 462 17.00 -3.72 -3.02
N ASN A 463 16.79 -2.41 -2.89
CA ASN A 463 17.65 -1.50 -2.12
C ASN A 463 17.15 -1.19 -0.70
N GLY A 464 16.19 -1.97 -0.16
CA GLY A 464 15.81 -1.87 1.25
C GLY A 464 14.88 -0.71 1.58
N VAL A 465 13.98 -0.35 0.66
CA VAL A 465 12.80 0.47 0.94
C VAL A 465 11.63 -0.47 1.20
N LEU A 466 10.98 -0.32 2.36
CA LEU A 466 9.78 -1.05 2.74
C LEU A 466 8.58 -0.11 2.67
N ALA A 467 7.53 -0.49 1.96
CA ALA A 467 6.22 0.14 2.02
C ALA A 467 5.24 -0.83 2.68
N TYR A 468 4.43 -0.36 3.63
CA TYR A 468 3.36 -1.16 4.21
C TYR A 468 2.19 -0.28 4.64
N ARG A 469 1.01 -0.88 4.80
CA ARG A 469 -0.19 -0.14 5.20
C ARG A 469 -0.71 -0.67 6.53
N ASN A 470 -0.82 0.26 7.48
CA ASN A 470 -1.52 0.00 8.71
C ASN A 470 -3.03 -0.01 8.45
N GLY A 471 -3.72 -0.86 9.16
CA GLY A 471 -5.18 -0.89 9.15
C GLY A 471 -5.64 -1.85 10.22
N PRO A 472 -6.91 -1.76 10.64
CA PRO A 472 -7.46 -2.76 11.52
C PRO A 472 -7.19 -4.12 10.87
N GLY A 473 -6.38 -4.95 11.54
CA GLY A 473 -6.31 -6.38 11.23
C GLY A 473 -7.74 -6.90 11.10
N ASN A 474 -7.95 -7.91 10.28
CA ASN A 474 -9.25 -8.35 9.75
C ASN A 474 -10.23 -8.96 10.79
N THR A 475 -10.28 -8.37 11.97
CA THR A 475 -10.93 -8.83 13.20
C THR A 475 -11.60 -7.67 13.93
N GLY A 476 -11.88 -6.55 13.25
CA GLY A 476 -12.70 -5.50 13.84
C GLY A 476 -14.09 -6.06 14.13
N ASP A 477 -14.50 -6.04 15.40
CA ASP A 477 -15.86 -6.44 15.76
C ASP A 477 -16.87 -5.62 14.94
N LEU A 478 -17.82 -6.32 14.32
CA LEU A 478 -18.99 -5.75 13.71
C LEU A 478 -20.08 -5.57 14.76
N GLN A 479 -20.90 -4.55 14.56
CA GLN A 479 -22.14 -4.34 15.26
C GLN A 479 -23.28 -4.41 14.25
N LEU A 480 -24.26 -5.27 14.48
CA LEU A 480 -25.51 -5.26 13.71
C LEU A 480 -26.29 -3.99 14.02
N ALA A 481 -26.77 -3.29 12.99
CA ALA A 481 -27.61 -2.12 13.16
C ALA A 481 -28.66 -1.96 12.05
N TRP A 482 -29.85 -1.47 12.41
CA TRP A 482 -30.83 -0.97 11.45
C TRP A 482 -30.46 0.44 11.01
N PHE A 483 -30.62 0.70 9.72
CA PHE A 483 -30.51 2.02 9.09
C PHE A 483 -31.81 2.36 8.37
N ASP A 484 -32.20 3.63 8.35
CA ASP A 484 -33.32 4.09 7.54
C ASP A 484 -32.92 4.24 6.05
N ARG A 485 -33.88 4.66 5.21
CA ARG A 485 -33.64 4.91 3.78
C ARG A 485 -32.66 6.06 3.48
N ALA A 486 -32.30 6.86 4.48
CA ALA A 486 -31.28 7.91 4.36
C ALA A 486 -29.91 7.47 4.92
N GLY A 487 -29.77 6.21 5.36
CA GLY A 487 -28.55 5.68 5.94
C GLY A 487 -28.30 6.12 7.39
N LYS A 488 -29.30 6.68 8.07
CA LYS A 488 -29.18 7.07 9.48
C LYS A 488 -29.37 5.84 10.38
N PRO A 489 -28.47 5.60 11.36
CA PRO A 489 -28.62 4.49 12.29
C PRO A 489 -29.88 4.68 13.16
N ILE A 490 -30.67 3.62 13.26
CA ILE A 490 -31.90 3.55 14.06
C ILE A 490 -31.62 2.83 15.39
N GLU A 491 -31.12 1.60 15.32
CA GLU A 491 -30.92 0.73 16.48
C GLU A 491 -29.73 -0.21 16.27
N LYS A 492 -28.99 -0.52 17.34
CA LYS A 492 -27.90 -1.51 17.36
C LYS A 492 -28.34 -2.79 18.09
N PHE A 493 -27.87 -3.95 17.63
CA PHE A 493 -28.27 -5.26 18.15
C PHE A 493 -27.09 -6.15 18.48
N GLY A 494 -27.24 -6.93 19.55
CA GLY A 494 -26.21 -7.86 19.99
C GLY A 494 -24.97 -7.15 20.51
N LYS A 495 -23.94 -7.94 20.84
CA LYS A 495 -22.63 -7.42 21.21
C LYS A 495 -21.77 -7.26 19.96
N PRO A 496 -20.78 -6.37 19.95
CA PRO A 496 -19.66 -6.43 19.01
C PRO A 496 -19.19 -7.88 18.77
N GLY A 497 -19.00 -8.25 17.51
CA GLY A 497 -18.52 -9.57 17.13
C GLY A 497 -18.38 -9.76 15.63
N THR A 498 -17.87 -10.91 15.19
CA THR A 498 -17.79 -11.23 13.77
C THR A 498 -19.13 -11.79 13.29
N TYR A 499 -19.91 -10.98 12.57
CA TYR A 499 -21.19 -11.39 11.98
C TYR A 499 -21.05 -11.65 10.48
N ARG A 500 -21.58 -12.77 10.00
CA ARG A 500 -21.50 -13.23 8.61
C ARG A 500 -22.85 -13.83 8.25
N GLY A 501 -23.44 -13.44 7.13
CA GLY A 501 -24.79 -13.86 6.76
C GLY A 501 -25.87 -13.34 7.70
N VAL A 502 -26.81 -12.58 7.16
CA VAL A 502 -27.95 -12.06 7.91
C VAL A 502 -29.25 -12.26 7.13
N ASP A 503 -30.28 -12.68 7.83
CA ASP A 503 -31.63 -12.73 7.29
C ASP A 503 -32.65 -12.35 8.36
N VAL A 504 -33.76 -11.77 7.93
CA VAL A 504 -34.83 -11.26 8.80
C VAL A 504 -36.08 -12.11 8.55
N SER A 505 -36.76 -12.50 9.62
CA SER A 505 -37.99 -13.27 9.51
C SER A 505 -39.04 -12.50 8.70
N PRO A 506 -39.96 -13.18 8.00
CA PRO A 506 -40.99 -12.53 7.21
C PRO A 506 -41.75 -11.43 7.96
N ASP A 507 -42.14 -11.61 9.23
CA ASP A 507 -42.78 -10.61 10.09
C ASP A 507 -41.88 -9.43 10.52
N GLY A 508 -40.56 -9.52 10.30
CA GLY A 508 -39.58 -8.50 10.67
C GLY A 508 -39.21 -8.48 12.15
N MET A 509 -39.64 -9.47 12.95
CA MET A 509 -39.45 -9.47 14.41
C MET A 509 -38.21 -10.24 14.87
N ARG A 510 -37.72 -11.17 14.07
CA ARG A 510 -36.56 -12.02 14.37
C ARG A 510 -35.46 -11.85 13.33
N ILE A 511 -34.22 -11.95 13.78
CA ILE A 511 -33.04 -11.90 12.92
C ILE A 511 -32.27 -13.20 13.12
N ALA A 512 -31.89 -13.86 12.04
CA ALA A 512 -30.93 -14.95 12.07
C ALA A 512 -29.58 -14.44 11.54
N VAL A 513 -28.52 -14.69 12.30
CA VAL A 513 -27.15 -14.32 11.91
C VAL A 513 -26.20 -15.46 12.18
N HIS A 514 -25.22 -15.67 11.31
CA HIS A 514 -24.08 -16.52 11.65
C HIS A 514 -23.00 -15.68 12.34
N ARG A 515 -22.56 -16.13 13.52
CA ARG A 515 -21.61 -15.41 14.38
C ARG A 515 -20.38 -16.26 14.60
N HIS A 516 -19.23 -15.72 14.25
CA HIS A 516 -17.93 -16.38 14.33
C HIS A 516 -17.18 -15.94 15.59
N ASP A 517 -16.48 -16.88 16.25
CA ASP A 517 -15.67 -16.63 17.46
C ASP A 517 -14.17 -16.96 17.27
N GLY A 518 -13.75 -17.20 16.03
CA GLY A 518 -12.37 -17.51 15.66
C GLY A 518 -12.04 -19.01 15.65
N LYS A 519 -12.88 -19.87 16.24
CA LYS A 519 -12.75 -21.35 16.17
C LYS A 519 -13.81 -22.01 15.29
N GLY A 520 -14.75 -21.22 14.78
CA GLY A 520 -15.99 -21.71 14.21
C GLY A 520 -17.10 -20.67 14.37
N GLY A 521 -18.27 -20.91 13.80
CA GLY A 521 -19.42 -20.03 13.99
C GLY A 521 -20.73 -20.78 14.03
N ASP A 522 -21.65 -20.32 14.86
CA ASP A 522 -23.01 -20.85 14.92
C ASP A 522 -24.00 -19.83 14.41
N ILE A 523 -25.22 -20.30 14.13
CA ILE A 523 -26.35 -19.41 13.93
C ILE A 523 -26.88 -18.95 15.28
N TRP A 524 -27.17 -17.66 15.37
CA TRP A 524 -27.80 -17.01 16.49
C TRP A 524 -29.08 -16.35 16.06
N LEU A 525 -30.10 -16.40 16.92
CA LEU A 525 -31.35 -15.68 16.73
C LEU A 525 -31.39 -14.46 17.65
N PHE A 526 -31.74 -13.33 17.07
CA PHE A 526 -32.14 -12.14 17.80
C PHE A 526 -33.66 -12.02 17.79
N GLU A 527 -34.26 -11.76 18.94
CA GLU A 527 -35.68 -11.43 19.05
C GLU A 527 -35.87 -9.96 19.43
N SER A 528 -36.52 -9.20 18.54
CA SER A 528 -36.68 -7.74 18.71
C SER A 528 -37.47 -7.38 19.98
N ALA A 529 -38.53 -8.14 20.29
CA ALA A 529 -39.38 -7.87 21.46
C ALA A 529 -38.65 -8.03 22.80
N ARG A 530 -37.77 -9.02 22.90
CA ARG A 530 -37.02 -9.34 24.13
C ARG A 530 -35.65 -8.67 24.17
N ARG A 531 -35.17 -8.20 23.02
CA ARG A 531 -33.80 -7.67 22.81
C ARG A 531 -32.71 -8.66 23.27
N THR A 532 -32.97 -9.95 23.08
CA THR A 532 -32.09 -11.05 23.49
C THR A 532 -31.53 -11.78 22.27
N MET A 533 -30.28 -12.21 22.38
CA MET A 533 -29.62 -13.13 21.46
C MET A 533 -29.58 -14.53 22.07
N SER A 534 -30.00 -15.55 21.32
CA SER A 534 -29.89 -16.96 21.71
C SER A 534 -29.16 -17.77 20.64
N ARG A 535 -28.41 -18.78 21.04
CA ARG A 535 -27.73 -19.70 20.12
C ARG A 535 -28.77 -20.64 19.48
N PHE A 536 -28.71 -20.82 18.17
CA PHE A 536 -29.64 -21.66 17.41
C PHE A 536 -29.04 -23.02 17.07
N THR A 537 -27.80 -23.01 16.60
CA THR A 537 -26.97 -24.21 16.38
C THR A 537 -25.86 -24.26 17.42
N PHE A 538 -25.22 -25.42 17.57
CA PHE A 538 -24.29 -25.69 18.67
C PHE A 538 -23.01 -26.40 18.22
N ASP A 539 -22.76 -26.49 16.90
CA ASP A 539 -21.56 -27.09 16.34
C ASP A 539 -20.80 -26.08 15.47
N ALA A 540 -20.17 -25.13 16.17
CA ALA A 540 -19.40 -24.05 15.57
C ALA A 540 -18.33 -24.53 14.59
N SER A 541 -17.79 -25.75 14.79
CA SER A 541 -16.72 -26.30 13.96
C SER A 541 -17.20 -26.75 12.57
N GLN A 542 -18.51 -26.99 12.43
CA GLN A 542 -19.13 -27.57 11.25
C GLN A 542 -20.08 -26.59 10.54
N ASP A 543 -20.74 -25.68 11.27
CA ASP A 543 -21.75 -24.80 10.70
C ASP A 543 -21.16 -23.67 9.86
N ASN A 544 -21.52 -23.69 8.57
CA ASN A 544 -21.03 -22.76 7.57
C ASN A 544 -22.18 -21.90 7.02
N SER A 545 -22.13 -20.60 7.34
CA SER A 545 -22.85 -19.45 6.77
C SER A 545 -23.94 -19.69 5.69
N ALA A 546 -25.17 -19.27 6.04
CA ALA A 546 -26.19 -18.55 5.24
C ALA A 546 -27.60 -18.87 5.79
N PRO A 547 -27.93 -18.45 7.03
CA PRO A 547 -29.26 -18.72 7.56
C PRO A 547 -30.31 -18.03 6.69
N ILE A 548 -31.32 -18.78 6.23
CA ILE A 548 -32.48 -18.24 5.51
C ILE A 548 -33.79 -18.70 6.12
N TRP A 549 -34.70 -17.76 6.34
CA TRP A 549 -36.02 -18.04 6.90
C TRP A 549 -36.95 -18.67 5.87
N SER A 550 -37.74 -19.66 6.30
CA SER A 550 -38.87 -20.14 5.51
C SER A 550 -39.98 -19.08 5.42
N PRO A 551 -40.80 -19.06 4.36
CA PRO A 551 -41.84 -18.03 4.18
C PRO A 551 -42.92 -18.04 5.26
N ASP A 552 -43.14 -19.18 5.89
CA ASP A 552 -44.08 -19.42 7.00
C ASP A 552 -43.44 -19.25 8.39
N GLU A 553 -42.16 -18.86 8.43
CA GLU A 553 -41.35 -18.65 9.63
C GLU A 553 -41.14 -19.86 10.55
N SER A 554 -41.54 -21.05 10.09
CA SER A 554 -41.48 -22.27 10.90
C SER A 554 -40.08 -22.88 10.92
N ARG A 555 -39.24 -22.59 9.91
CA ARG A 555 -37.94 -23.24 9.70
C ARG A 555 -36.86 -22.25 9.28
N ILE A 556 -35.62 -22.62 9.58
CA ILE A 556 -34.41 -21.93 9.09
C ILE A 556 -33.56 -22.98 8.38
N ALA A 557 -33.16 -22.68 7.15
CA ALA A 557 -32.20 -23.49 6.40
C ALA A 557 -30.81 -22.84 6.44
N PHE A 558 -29.76 -23.66 6.45
CA PHE A 558 -28.37 -23.23 6.55
C PHE A 558 -27.42 -24.27 5.95
N SER A 559 -26.16 -23.88 5.71
CA SER A 559 -25.12 -24.80 5.27
C SER A 559 -24.27 -25.27 6.46
N SER A 560 -23.77 -26.51 6.38
CA SER A 560 -22.91 -27.10 7.42
C SER A 560 -22.04 -28.17 6.77
N VAL A 561 -20.81 -28.33 7.25
CA VAL A 561 -19.87 -29.35 6.80
C VAL A 561 -19.80 -30.44 7.85
N ARG A 562 -20.41 -31.59 7.57
CA ARG A 562 -20.42 -32.74 8.48
C ARG A 562 -19.70 -33.91 7.87
N ASN A 563 -18.83 -34.55 8.65
CA ASN A 563 -18.02 -35.68 8.19
C ASN A 563 -17.25 -35.41 6.89
N GLY A 564 -16.75 -34.17 6.72
CA GLY A 564 -16.00 -33.75 5.53
C GLY A 564 -16.84 -33.47 4.28
N LYS A 565 -18.17 -33.52 4.37
CA LYS A 565 -19.09 -33.23 3.26
C LYS A 565 -19.93 -31.99 3.52
N TRP A 566 -20.21 -31.24 2.45
CA TRP A 566 -21.09 -30.08 2.52
C TRP A 566 -22.55 -30.50 2.48
N GLY A 567 -23.36 -29.96 3.37
CA GLY A 567 -24.79 -30.20 3.41
C GLY A 567 -25.60 -28.91 3.59
N ILE A 568 -26.81 -28.91 3.04
CA ILE A 568 -27.85 -27.95 3.43
C ILE A 568 -28.73 -28.64 4.46
N TYR A 569 -28.86 -28.02 5.62
CA TYR A 569 -29.67 -28.49 6.73
C TYR A 569 -30.83 -27.54 6.98
N GLN A 570 -31.89 -28.04 7.62
CA GLN A 570 -32.94 -27.21 8.18
C GLN A 570 -33.26 -27.58 9.63
N LYS A 571 -33.73 -26.62 10.40
CA LYS A 571 -34.19 -26.80 11.78
C LYS A 571 -35.41 -25.93 12.06
N SER A 572 -36.27 -26.39 12.97
CA SER A 572 -37.41 -25.59 13.42
C SER A 572 -36.94 -24.26 14.02
N ALA A 573 -37.57 -23.16 13.62
CA ALA A 573 -37.16 -21.81 14.01
C ALA A 573 -37.37 -21.49 15.49
N ASN A 574 -38.17 -22.29 16.20
CA ASN A 574 -38.32 -22.23 17.66
C ASN A 574 -37.18 -22.94 18.41
N GLY A 575 -36.21 -23.53 17.70
CA GLY A 575 -35.06 -24.23 18.27
C GLY A 575 -35.31 -25.69 18.67
N THR A 576 -36.53 -26.21 18.56
CA THR A 576 -36.87 -27.60 18.92
C THR A 576 -36.58 -28.58 17.78
N GLY A 577 -36.33 -29.84 18.12
CA GLY A 577 -36.12 -30.92 17.15
C GLY A 577 -34.68 -31.03 16.64
N GLU A 578 -34.42 -32.12 15.92
CA GLU A 578 -33.13 -32.38 15.29
C GLU A 578 -32.98 -31.64 13.96
N GLU A 579 -31.74 -31.47 13.53
CA GLU A 579 -31.39 -30.86 12.26
C GLU A 579 -31.58 -31.88 11.13
N GLU A 580 -32.38 -31.52 10.13
CA GLU A 580 -32.68 -32.38 8.99
C GLU A 580 -31.75 -32.06 7.82
N LEU A 581 -31.03 -33.06 7.31
CA LEU A 581 -30.24 -32.94 6.09
C LEU A 581 -31.16 -32.92 4.86
N LEU A 582 -31.04 -31.87 4.04
CA LEU A 582 -31.83 -31.70 2.82
C LEU A 582 -31.08 -32.17 1.57
N VAL A 583 -29.78 -31.86 1.45
CA VAL A 583 -28.92 -32.29 0.34
C VAL A 583 -27.46 -32.31 0.78
N GLU A 584 -26.70 -33.30 0.33
CA GLU A 584 -25.27 -33.48 0.60
C GLU A 584 -24.43 -33.39 -0.68
N SER A 585 -23.17 -32.96 -0.60
CA SER A 585 -22.21 -32.99 -1.70
C SER A 585 -20.76 -32.83 -1.25
N ASP A 586 -19.83 -33.32 -2.08
CA ASP A 586 -18.40 -33.03 -1.95
C ASP A 586 -18.06 -31.58 -2.35
N GLN A 587 -18.94 -30.90 -3.08
CA GLN A 587 -18.76 -29.51 -3.48
C GLN A 587 -19.50 -28.57 -2.51
N PRO A 588 -18.94 -27.37 -2.27
CA PRO A 588 -19.58 -26.40 -1.40
C PRO A 588 -20.97 -25.98 -1.89
N LYS A 589 -21.96 -25.94 -0.97
CA LYS A 589 -23.36 -25.59 -1.21
C LYS A 589 -23.84 -24.49 -0.25
N VAL A 590 -24.63 -23.54 -0.73
CA VAL A 590 -25.19 -22.45 0.10
C VAL A 590 -26.66 -22.21 -0.20
N PRO A 591 -27.57 -22.33 0.78
CA PRO A 591 -28.96 -21.94 0.59
C PRO A 591 -29.08 -20.41 0.49
N MET A 592 -29.86 -19.90 -0.49
CA MET A 592 -29.96 -18.46 -0.76
C MET A 592 -31.37 -17.90 -0.62
N CYS A 593 -32.41 -18.64 -0.99
CA CYS A 593 -33.79 -18.25 -0.73
C CYS A 593 -34.73 -19.44 -0.81
N TRP A 594 -35.88 -19.32 -0.15
CA TRP A 594 -37.02 -20.22 -0.33
C TRP A 594 -37.90 -19.72 -1.47
N SER A 595 -38.59 -20.63 -2.16
CA SER A 595 -39.73 -20.25 -2.97
C SER A 595 -40.84 -19.66 -2.07
N PRO A 596 -41.64 -18.69 -2.55
CA PRO A 596 -42.70 -18.08 -1.74
C PRO A 596 -43.75 -19.07 -1.20
N ASP A 597 -43.95 -20.19 -1.89
CA ASP A 597 -44.85 -21.27 -1.47
C ASP A 597 -44.20 -22.28 -0.51
N GLY A 598 -42.91 -22.11 -0.17
CA GLY A 598 -42.18 -22.94 0.77
C GLY A 598 -41.84 -24.35 0.26
N LYS A 599 -42.02 -24.63 -1.04
CA LYS A 599 -41.83 -25.96 -1.62
C LYS A 599 -40.43 -26.22 -2.17
N SER A 600 -39.61 -25.20 -2.36
CA SER A 600 -38.24 -25.37 -2.84
C SER A 600 -37.28 -24.34 -2.26
N ILE A 601 -35.98 -24.66 -2.32
CA ILE A 601 -34.89 -23.76 -1.94
C ILE A 601 -33.99 -23.55 -3.16
N VAL A 602 -33.67 -22.30 -3.48
CA VAL A 602 -32.60 -21.98 -4.44
C VAL A 602 -31.28 -21.90 -3.68
N TYR A 603 -30.27 -22.59 -4.20
CA TYR A 603 -28.96 -22.67 -3.58
C TYR A 603 -27.84 -22.58 -4.61
N LEU A 604 -26.67 -22.16 -4.15
CA LEU A 604 -25.46 -22.08 -4.96
C LEU A 604 -24.65 -23.36 -4.88
N VAL A 605 -24.02 -23.73 -6.00
CA VAL A 605 -23.02 -24.81 -6.08
C VAL A 605 -21.73 -24.25 -6.63
N TYR A 606 -20.61 -24.62 -6.01
CA TYR A 606 -19.27 -24.24 -6.46
C TYR A 606 -18.65 -25.38 -7.25
N GLY A 607 -18.55 -25.23 -8.58
CA GLY A 607 -17.94 -26.21 -9.47
C GLY A 607 -16.42 -26.05 -9.62
N ARG A 608 -15.75 -27.12 -10.11
CA ARG A 608 -14.33 -27.10 -10.52
C ARG A 608 -14.13 -26.60 -11.97
N ASN A 609 -15.12 -26.83 -12.84
CA ASN A 609 -15.07 -26.52 -14.28
C ASN A 609 -16.07 -25.43 -14.69
N THR A 610 -17.13 -25.26 -13.90
CA THR A 610 -18.06 -24.12 -13.98
C THR A 610 -17.76 -23.18 -12.83
N ASN A 611 -18.08 -21.90 -13.02
CA ASN A 611 -18.04 -20.90 -11.97
C ASN A 611 -19.15 -21.19 -10.91
N THR A 612 -19.69 -20.21 -10.19
CA THR A 612 -20.81 -20.44 -9.27
C THR A 612 -22.11 -20.67 -10.04
N ASP A 613 -22.71 -21.86 -9.86
CA ASP A 613 -23.96 -22.28 -10.51
C ASP A 613 -25.15 -22.15 -9.54
N GLN A 614 -26.37 -21.99 -10.09
CA GLN A 614 -27.62 -21.93 -9.31
C GLN A 614 -28.47 -23.18 -9.52
N TRP A 615 -28.94 -23.75 -8.41
CA TRP A 615 -29.74 -24.96 -8.39
C TRP A 615 -31.02 -24.75 -7.56
N VAL A 616 -32.07 -25.46 -7.93
CA VAL A 616 -33.34 -25.53 -7.19
C VAL A 616 -33.44 -26.89 -6.52
N LEU A 617 -33.66 -26.90 -5.22
CA LEU A 617 -33.93 -28.08 -4.41
C LEU A 617 -35.43 -28.16 -4.10
N PRO A 618 -36.20 -29.05 -4.75
CA PRO A 618 -37.55 -29.38 -4.31
C PRO A 618 -37.51 -30.02 -2.92
N LEU A 619 -38.44 -29.64 -2.04
CA LEU A 619 -38.52 -30.18 -0.67
C LEU A 619 -39.53 -31.33 -0.52
N ALA A 620 -40.38 -31.51 -1.52
CA ALA A 620 -41.31 -32.63 -1.64
C ALA A 620 -40.76 -33.72 -2.58
N GLY A 621 -41.33 -34.93 -2.50
CA GLY A 621 -40.95 -36.05 -3.36
C GLY A 621 -39.56 -36.61 -3.03
N ASP A 622 -38.79 -36.94 -4.08
CA ASP A 622 -37.43 -37.49 -3.98
C ASP A 622 -36.35 -36.45 -3.66
N ARG A 623 -36.72 -35.16 -3.58
CA ARG A 623 -35.82 -34.01 -3.35
C ARG A 623 -34.64 -33.94 -4.32
N LYS A 624 -34.84 -34.39 -5.57
CA LYS A 624 -33.79 -34.35 -6.58
C LYS A 624 -33.50 -32.92 -7.02
N PRO A 625 -32.26 -32.41 -6.86
CA PRO A 625 -31.94 -31.06 -7.28
C PRO A 625 -31.97 -30.86 -8.80
N ILE A 626 -32.40 -29.69 -9.23
CA ILE A 626 -32.58 -29.31 -10.64
C ILE A 626 -31.67 -28.11 -10.94
N PRO A 627 -30.84 -28.15 -11.99
CA PRO A 627 -30.06 -26.98 -12.39
C PRO A 627 -31.00 -25.88 -12.89
N PHE A 628 -30.83 -24.65 -12.39
CA PHE A 628 -31.59 -23.49 -12.84
C PHE A 628 -30.80 -22.63 -13.80
N LEU A 629 -29.58 -22.23 -13.40
CA LEU A 629 -28.71 -21.40 -14.21
C LEU A 629 -27.27 -21.89 -14.10
N GLN A 630 -26.74 -22.31 -15.25
CA GLN A 630 -25.36 -22.75 -15.42
C GLN A 630 -24.76 -22.01 -16.60
N SER A 631 -23.64 -21.34 -16.37
CA SER A 631 -22.97 -20.60 -17.44
C SER A 631 -21.46 -20.50 -17.17
N PRO A 632 -20.67 -20.00 -18.13
CA PRO A 632 -19.26 -19.71 -17.92
C PRO A 632 -19.00 -18.58 -16.91
N PHE A 633 -20.01 -17.77 -16.59
CA PHE A 633 -19.89 -16.62 -15.69
C PHE A 633 -20.20 -17.01 -14.25
N ARG A 634 -19.87 -16.18 -13.27
CA ARG A 634 -20.25 -16.38 -11.86
C ARG A 634 -21.62 -15.83 -11.60
N GLN A 635 -22.58 -16.69 -11.25
CA GLN A 635 -23.88 -16.25 -10.76
C GLN A 635 -23.97 -16.41 -9.25
N THR A 636 -24.41 -15.37 -8.55
CA THR A 636 -24.43 -15.34 -7.08
C THR A 636 -25.71 -14.68 -6.55
N HIS A 637 -25.98 -14.89 -5.26
CA HIS A 637 -27.08 -14.25 -4.53
C HIS A 637 -28.48 -14.31 -5.17
N PRO A 638 -28.94 -15.47 -5.67
CA PRO A 638 -30.31 -15.60 -6.18
C PRO A 638 -31.37 -15.30 -5.13
N GLN A 639 -32.38 -14.54 -5.53
CA GLN A 639 -33.56 -14.18 -4.73
C GLN A 639 -34.83 -14.22 -5.60
N ILE A 640 -35.76 -15.11 -5.23
CA ILE A 640 -37.07 -15.22 -5.89
C ILE A 640 -37.96 -14.05 -5.45
N SER A 641 -38.71 -13.48 -6.39
CA SER A 641 -39.70 -12.44 -6.12
C SER A 641 -40.84 -12.98 -5.26
N SER A 642 -41.52 -12.11 -4.50
CA SER A 642 -42.58 -12.53 -3.57
C SER A 642 -43.78 -13.20 -4.24
N ASP A 643 -44.00 -12.97 -5.54
CA ASP A 643 -45.03 -13.64 -6.34
C ASP A 643 -44.55 -14.94 -7.02
N GLY A 644 -43.27 -15.30 -6.87
CA GLY A 644 -42.67 -16.52 -7.39
C GLY A 644 -42.38 -16.51 -8.88
N LYS A 645 -42.60 -15.40 -9.59
CA LYS A 645 -42.50 -15.34 -11.06
C LYS A 645 -41.11 -14.96 -11.57
N TRP A 646 -40.30 -14.32 -10.74
CA TRP A 646 -39.02 -13.75 -11.14
C TRP A 646 -37.93 -14.16 -10.16
N ILE A 647 -36.69 -14.18 -10.64
CA ILE A 647 -35.50 -14.37 -9.81
C ILE A 647 -34.47 -13.31 -10.16
N ALA A 648 -34.00 -12.60 -9.14
CA ALA A 648 -32.92 -11.64 -9.24
C ALA A 648 -31.61 -12.30 -8.79
N TYR A 649 -30.49 -12.00 -9.45
CA TYR A 649 -29.17 -12.52 -9.09
C TYR A 649 -28.07 -11.57 -9.56
N SER A 650 -26.86 -11.75 -9.05
CA SER A 650 -25.67 -11.02 -9.50
C SER A 650 -24.87 -11.88 -10.49
N SER A 651 -24.36 -11.30 -11.58
CA SER A 651 -23.51 -12.00 -12.56
C SER A 651 -22.35 -11.13 -13.04
N ASP A 652 -21.17 -11.72 -13.24
CA ASP A 652 -19.96 -11.04 -13.74
C ASP A 652 -19.81 -11.04 -15.28
N GLU A 653 -20.89 -11.33 -16.00
CA GLU A 653 -20.92 -11.53 -17.44
C GLU A 653 -20.48 -10.33 -18.29
N THR A 654 -20.58 -9.11 -17.74
CA THR A 654 -20.09 -7.89 -18.39
C THR A 654 -18.63 -7.58 -18.07
N GLY A 655 -17.96 -8.47 -17.32
CA GLY A 655 -16.62 -8.25 -16.75
C GLY A 655 -16.63 -7.61 -15.35
N ARG A 656 -17.82 -7.28 -14.82
CA ARG A 656 -18.06 -6.87 -13.43
C ARG A 656 -19.41 -7.41 -12.96
N TYR A 657 -19.61 -7.54 -11.65
CA TYR A 657 -20.91 -7.96 -11.12
C TYR A 657 -21.99 -6.93 -11.42
N GLU A 658 -23.04 -7.35 -12.10
CA GLU A 658 -24.28 -6.61 -12.33
C GLU A 658 -25.49 -7.42 -11.83
N ILE A 659 -26.59 -6.74 -11.53
CA ILE A 659 -27.86 -7.35 -11.18
C ILE A 659 -28.64 -7.71 -12.44
N TYR A 660 -29.09 -8.96 -12.50
CA TYR A 660 -29.96 -9.48 -13.54
C TYR A 660 -31.25 -10.01 -12.94
N VAL A 661 -32.31 -9.96 -13.73
CA VAL A 661 -33.58 -10.64 -13.45
C VAL A 661 -33.93 -11.57 -14.61
N GLN A 662 -34.46 -12.75 -14.28
CA GLN A 662 -35.02 -13.72 -15.22
C GLN A 662 -36.35 -14.28 -14.72
N ARG A 663 -37.14 -14.89 -15.62
CA ARG A 663 -38.36 -15.59 -15.22
C ARG A 663 -38.02 -16.86 -14.45
N PHE A 664 -38.76 -17.12 -13.37
CA PHE A 664 -38.59 -18.31 -12.54
C PHE A 664 -39.85 -19.19 -12.63
N PRO A 665 -39.70 -20.54 -12.74
CA PRO A 665 -38.45 -21.31 -12.80
C PRO A 665 -37.89 -21.51 -14.22
N SER A 666 -38.52 -20.95 -15.27
CA SER A 666 -38.14 -21.28 -16.66
C SER A 666 -36.77 -20.74 -17.09
N GLY A 667 -36.25 -19.69 -16.45
CA GLY A 667 -35.02 -19.01 -16.86
C GLY A 667 -35.19 -18.12 -18.11
N GLU A 668 -36.41 -17.99 -18.62
CA GLU A 668 -36.70 -17.23 -19.84
C GLU A 668 -36.69 -15.72 -19.60
N GLY A 669 -36.22 -14.98 -20.62
CA GLY A 669 -36.08 -13.52 -20.56
C GLY A 669 -34.96 -13.11 -19.61
N LYS A 670 -34.19 -12.07 -19.97
CA LYS A 670 -33.06 -11.60 -19.17
C LYS A 670 -32.99 -10.08 -19.23
N TRP A 671 -33.11 -9.46 -18.06
CA TRP A 671 -33.05 -8.01 -17.91
C TRP A 671 -31.86 -7.66 -17.04
N GLN A 672 -30.96 -6.84 -17.57
CA GLN A 672 -29.90 -6.23 -16.79
C GLN A 672 -30.47 -5.01 -16.07
N ILE A 673 -30.45 -5.04 -14.73
CA ILE A 673 -31.05 -4.02 -13.88
C ILE A 673 -30.06 -2.91 -13.55
N SER A 674 -28.81 -3.26 -13.27
CA SER A 674 -27.75 -2.30 -12.95
C SER A 674 -26.80 -2.10 -14.14
N THR A 675 -26.24 -0.90 -14.25
CA THR A 675 -25.23 -0.55 -15.28
C THR A 675 -23.93 -0.02 -14.68
N GLY A 676 -23.91 0.33 -13.39
CA GLY A 676 -22.74 0.78 -12.63
C GLY A 676 -22.12 -0.31 -11.73
N GLY A 677 -22.55 -1.57 -11.89
CA GLY A 677 -22.25 -2.65 -10.97
C GLY A 677 -23.34 -2.86 -9.92
N GLY A 678 -23.48 -4.10 -9.45
CA GLY A 678 -24.37 -4.44 -8.35
C GLY A 678 -24.23 -5.88 -7.85
N MET A 679 -24.40 -6.04 -6.53
CA MET A 679 -24.43 -7.31 -5.82
C MET A 679 -25.54 -7.37 -4.77
N PHE A 680 -25.80 -8.59 -4.28
CA PHE A 680 -26.71 -8.85 -3.16
C PHE A 680 -28.15 -8.35 -3.40
N PRO A 681 -28.83 -8.76 -4.49
CA PRO A 681 -30.20 -8.33 -4.73
C PRO A 681 -31.13 -8.81 -3.61
N LYS A 682 -32.06 -7.96 -3.15
CA LYS A 682 -33.12 -8.29 -2.20
C LYS A 682 -34.44 -7.68 -2.64
N TRP A 683 -35.47 -8.50 -2.77
CA TRP A 683 -36.83 -8.02 -3.03
C TRP A 683 -37.44 -7.43 -1.77
N ARG A 684 -38.19 -6.34 -1.92
CA ARG A 684 -39.18 -5.94 -0.92
C ARG A 684 -40.29 -7.00 -0.86
N ARG A 685 -40.88 -7.20 0.32
CA ARG A 685 -41.88 -8.27 0.56
C ARG A 685 -43.11 -8.23 -0.35
N ASP A 686 -43.43 -7.07 -0.93
CA ASP A 686 -44.55 -6.92 -1.87
C ASP A 686 -44.16 -7.10 -3.35
N GLY A 687 -42.88 -7.38 -3.64
CA GLY A 687 -42.35 -7.57 -4.99
C GLY A 687 -42.28 -6.29 -5.85
N LYS A 688 -42.60 -5.11 -5.31
CA LYS A 688 -42.66 -3.85 -6.08
C LYS A 688 -41.36 -3.04 -6.05
N GLU A 689 -40.35 -3.52 -5.34
CA GLU A 689 -39.06 -2.84 -5.23
C GLU A 689 -37.96 -3.88 -5.07
N LEU A 690 -36.84 -3.68 -5.77
CA LEU A 690 -35.63 -4.48 -5.69
C LEU A 690 -34.50 -3.60 -5.15
N PHE A 691 -33.81 -4.07 -4.12
CA PHE A 691 -32.64 -3.41 -3.54
C PHE A 691 -31.37 -4.15 -3.93
N TYR A 692 -30.26 -3.43 -4.06
CA TYR A 692 -28.94 -4.01 -4.24
C TYR A 692 -27.85 -3.05 -3.74
N MET A 693 -26.63 -3.56 -3.56
CA MET A 693 -25.46 -2.73 -3.29
C MET A 693 -24.61 -2.59 -4.55
N GLU A 694 -24.15 -1.38 -4.85
CA GLU A 694 -23.17 -1.17 -5.92
C GLU A 694 -21.82 -1.78 -5.55
N THR A 695 -21.29 -2.62 -6.45
CA THR A 695 -20.03 -3.35 -6.28
C THR A 695 -18.83 -2.42 -6.13
N LEU A 696 -18.87 -1.26 -6.81
CA LEU A 696 -17.72 -0.41 -6.99
C LEU A 696 -17.47 0.59 -5.86
N SER A 697 -18.44 0.96 -5.01
CA SER A 697 -18.31 2.10 -4.07
C SER A 697 -18.15 1.74 -2.59
N LEU A 698 -17.88 0.48 -2.25
CA LEU A 698 -17.96 -0.02 -0.86
C LEU A 698 -19.39 0.03 -0.29
N GLY A 699 -20.40 -0.07 -1.16
CA GLY A 699 -21.77 -0.37 -0.76
C GLY A 699 -22.74 0.80 -0.77
N LYS A 700 -22.74 1.65 -1.81
CA LYS A 700 -23.94 2.47 -2.06
C LYS A 700 -25.16 1.57 -2.24
N MET A 701 -26.20 1.81 -1.47
CA MET A 701 -27.48 1.12 -1.56
C MET A 701 -28.30 1.73 -2.69
N PHE A 702 -28.81 0.90 -3.57
CA PHE A 702 -29.72 1.30 -4.65
C PHE A 702 -31.08 0.63 -4.48
N SER A 703 -32.12 1.30 -4.97
CA SER A 703 -33.43 0.71 -5.16
C SER A 703 -33.93 0.87 -6.59
N VAL A 704 -34.71 -0.10 -7.02
CA VAL A 704 -35.33 -0.15 -8.35
C VAL A 704 -36.79 -0.47 -8.14
N LYS A 705 -37.66 0.42 -8.61
CA LYS A 705 -39.11 0.15 -8.61
C LYS A 705 -39.43 -0.90 -9.65
N VAL A 706 -40.28 -1.85 -9.30
CA VAL A 706 -40.71 -2.95 -10.17
C VAL A 706 -42.23 -2.93 -10.25
N ASN A 707 -42.77 -3.13 -11.46
CA ASN A 707 -44.20 -3.29 -11.67
C ASN A 707 -44.53 -4.79 -11.83
N PRO A 708 -45.02 -5.46 -10.78
CA PRO A 708 -45.27 -6.91 -10.82
C PRO A 708 -46.55 -7.29 -11.60
N ALA A 709 -47.36 -6.32 -12.04
CA ALA A 709 -48.67 -6.57 -12.63
C ALA A 709 -48.63 -6.78 -14.16
N GLY A 710 -47.53 -6.45 -14.84
CA GLY A 710 -47.39 -6.58 -16.28
C GLY A 710 -47.15 -8.02 -16.77
N PRO A 711 -47.44 -8.34 -18.05
CA PRO A 711 -47.10 -9.63 -18.65
C PRO A 711 -45.57 -9.80 -18.84
N THR A 712 -44.85 -8.69 -18.96
CA THR A 712 -43.40 -8.58 -19.08
C THR A 712 -42.78 -8.02 -17.80
N PHE A 713 -41.48 -8.25 -17.60
CA PHE A 713 -40.76 -7.63 -16.48
C PHE A 713 -40.56 -6.14 -16.74
N GLU A 714 -41.24 -5.29 -15.97
CA GLU A 714 -41.17 -3.83 -16.04
C GLU A 714 -40.50 -3.26 -14.79
N TYR A 715 -39.49 -2.41 -14.97
CA TYR A 715 -38.73 -1.79 -13.90
C TYR A 715 -38.38 -0.34 -14.24
N GLY A 716 -38.22 0.50 -13.21
CA GLY A 716 -37.77 1.88 -13.34
C GLY A 716 -36.25 2.03 -13.22
N ASP A 717 -35.77 3.27 -13.28
CA ASP A 717 -34.34 3.55 -13.15
C ASP A 717 -33.83 3.28 -11.73
N PRO A 718 -32.61 2.71 -11.58
CA PRO A 718 -31.97 2.58 -10.27
C PRO A 718 -31.76 3.93 -9.59
N THR A 719 -32.16 4.03 -8.33
CA THR A 719 -32.04 5.22 -7.50
C THR A 719 -31.13 4.95 -6.30
N GLU A 720 -30.09 5.77 -6.12
CA GLU A 720 -29.23 5.72 -4.93
C GLU A 720 -30.03 6.12 -3.68
N LEU A 721 -29.89 5.36 -2.60
CA LEU A 721 -30.50 5.64 -1.29
C LEU A 721 -29.50 6.28 -0.34
N PHE A 722 -28.39 5.59 -0.05
CA PHE A 722 -27.35 6.02 0.89
C PHE A 722 -26.09 5.17 0.77
N ASP A 723 -24.99 5.61 1.37
CA ASP A 723 -23.77 4.82 1.53
C ASP A 723 -23.89 3.86 2.73
N SER A 724 -23.85 2.55 2.47
CA SER A 724 -23.97 1.53 3.52
C SER A 724 -22.75 1.44 4.42
N GLY A 725 -21.60 2.02 4.06
CA GLY A 725 -20.34 1.86 4.79
C GLY A 725 -19.95 0.39 4.98
N TYR A 726 -20.37 -0.47 4.05
CA TYR A 726 -20.16 -1.90 4.11
C TYR A 726 -18.69 -2.25 3.82
N VAL A 727 -18.14 -3.14 4.63
CA VAL A 727 -16.79 -3.67 4.44
C VAL A 727 -16.91 -5.16 4.17
N GLU A 728 -16.36 -5.62 3.03
CA GLU A 728 -16.33 -7.04 2.69
C GLU A 728 -15.38 -7.78 3.65
N LEU A 729 -15.94 -8.36 4.71
CA LEU A 729 -15.21 -9.24 5.64
C LEU A 729 -15.27 -10.66 5.11
N GLY A 730 -14.30 -11.04 4.28
CA GLY A 730 -14.44 -12.31 3.59
C GLY A 730 -14.39 -13.53 4.53
N HIS A 731 -15.25 -14.50 4.25
CA HIS A 731 -15.32 -15.78 4.96
C HIS A 731 -15.00 -16.92 4.04
N VAL A 732 -14.07 -17.80 4.44
CA VAL A 732 -13.69 -19.00 3.70
C VAL A 732 -14.90 -19.95 3.64
N GLY A 733 -15.78 -19.70 2.67
CA GLY A 733 -17.10 -20.29 2.65
C GLY A 733 -18.18 -19.30 2.22
N LEU A 734 -18.13 -18.89 0.95
CA LEU A 734 -19.27 -18.68 0.04
C LEU A 734 -20.25 -17.50 0.30
N ASN A 735 -20.90 -17.08 -0.79
CA ASN A 735 -21.82 -15.95 -0.92
C ASN A 735 -23.00 -16.03 0.05
N TYR A 736 -22.99 -15.25 1.13
CA TYR A 736 -24.14 -15.06 2.04
C TYR A 736 -24.77 -13.69 1.84
N HIS A 737 -26.02 -13.54 2.29
CA HIS A 737 -26.65 -12.23 2.33
C HIS A 737 -25.97 -11.34 3.35
N THR A 738 -25.40 -10.23 2.89
CA THR A 738 -24.61 -9.33 3.74
C THR A 738 -25.44 -8.23 4.40
N TYR A 739 -26.70 -8.10 3.98
CA TYR A 739 -27.71 -7.26 4.59
C TYR A 739 -29.08 -7.92 4.47
N ALA A 740 -30.02 -7.44 5.28
CA ALA A 740 -31.43 -7.77 5.16
C ALA A 740 -32.27 -6.49 5.14
N VAL A 741 -33.50 -6.59 4.64
CA VAL A 741 -34.42 -5.46 4.50
C VAL A 741 -35.67 -5.75 5.33
N SER A 742 -36.21 -4.76 6.02
CA SER A 742 -37.49 -4.90 6.71
C SER A 742 -38.62 -5.17 5.71
N PRO A 743 -39.72 -5.83 6.13
CA PRO A 743 -40.81 -6.20 5.23
C PRO A 743 -41.41 -5.04 4.41
N ASP A 744 -41.44 -3.85 5.00
CA ASP A 744 -41.93 -2.60 4.40
C ASP A 744 -40.92 -1.88 3.50
N GLY A 745 -39.67 -2.34 3.44
CA GLY A 745 -38.59 -1.70 2.68
C GLY A 745 -38.10 -0.37 3.25
N GLN A 746 -38.37 -0.08 4.53
CA GLN A 746 -38.00 1.20 5.16
C GLN A 746 -36.72 1.13 5.99
N ARG A 747 -36.30 -0.07 6.40
CA ARG A 747 -35.11 -0.27 7.23
C ARG A 747 -34.19 -1.32 6.60
N PHE A 748 -32.88 -1.10 6.74
CA PHE A 748 -31.82 -1.98 6.24
C PHE A 748 -30.94 -2.44 7.39
N LEU A 749 -30.84 -3.75 7.60
CA LEU A 749 -30.03 -4.36 8.65
C LEU A 749 -28.66 -4.65 8.07
N ILE A 750 -27.66 -3.91 8.52
CA ILE A 750 -26.30 -3.94 7.98
C ILE A 750 -25.32 -4.11 9.15
N PRO A 751 -24.46 -5.15 9.14
CA PRO A 751 -23.32 -5.23 10.04
C PRO A 751 -22.30 -4.12 9.71
N ARG A 752 -21.94 -3.27 10.68
CA ARG A 752 -20.91 -2.22 10.52
C ARG A 752 -19.78 -2.35 11.53
N PRO A 753 -18.54 -1.98 11.18
CA PRO A 753 -17.44 -1.90 12.15
C PRO A 753 -17.78 -1.02 13.35
N VAL A 754 -17.40 -1.44 14.56
CA VAL A 754 -17.70 -0.73 15.82
C VAL A 754 -16.92 0.58 15.93
N SER A 755 -15.73 0.64 15.35
CA SER A 755 -15.02 1.90 15.12
C SER A 755 -15.44 2.50 13.77
N THR A 756 -15.48 3.83 13.67
CA THR A 756 -15.56 4.59 12.41
C THR A 756 -14.39 4.33 11.46
N GLY A 757 -13.50 3.41 11.84
CA GLY A 757 -12.24 3.04 11.24
C GLY A 757 -12.30 2.49 9.82
N ALA A 758 -13.47 2.19 9.22
CA ALA A 758 -13.52 1.75 7.82
C ALA A 758 -13.19 2.90 6.85
N ALA A 759 -13.78 4.09 7.08
CA ALA A 759 -13.47 5.29 6.32
C ALA A 759 -12.06 5.84 6.66
N GLU A 760 -11.63 5.72 7.91
CA GLU A 760 -10.25 6.06 8.33
C GLU A 760 -9.22 5.03 7.81
N ALA A 761 -9.57 3.75 7.67
CA ALA A 761 -8.69 2.72 7.09
C ALA A 761 -8.55 2.89 5.58
N ALA A 762 -9.63 3.22 4.86
CA ALA A 762 -9.59 3.55 3.43
C ALA A 762 -8.74 4.80 3.14
N SER A 763 -8.64 5.72 4.11
CA SER A 763 -7.78 6.90 4.07
C SER A 763 -6.43 6.73 4.81
N ALA A 764 -6.19 5.59 5.45
CA ALA A 764 -4.96 5.34 6.18
C ALA A 764 -3.76 5.42 5.23
N PRO A 765 -2.75 6.23 5.58
CA PRO A 765 -1.61 6.44 4.70
C PRO A 765 -0.79 5.17 4.53
N ILE A 766 -0.06 5.12 3.43
CA ILE A 766 1.00 4.13 3.23
C ILE A 766 2.21 4.59 4.04
N THR A 767 2.72 3.72 4.91
CA THR A 767 3.97 3.94 5.62
C THR A 767 5.14 3.49 4.74
N VAL A 768 6.09 4.38 4.49
CA VAL A 768 7.33 4.07 3.78
C VAL A 768 8.51 4.18 4.74
N VAL A 769 9.36 3.15 4.75
CA VAL A 769 10.57 3.04 5.56
C VAL A 769 11.77 2.90 4.63
N LEU A 770 12.60 3.93 4.56
CA LEU A 770 13.90 3.87 3.89
C LEU A 770 14.89 3.17 4.82
N ASN A 771 15.77 2.34 4.26
CA ASN A 771 16.79 1.60 5.01
C ASN A 771 16.19 0.77 6.16
N TRP A 772 15.06 0.12 5.91
CA TRP A 772 14.27 -0.55 6.96
C TRP A 772 15.09 -1.55 7.78
N ALA A 773 16.01 -2.27 7.13
CA ALA A 773 16.84 -3.29 7.76
C ALA A 773 17.85 -2.71 8.76
N ALA A 774 18.22 -1.42 8.64
CA ALA A 774 19.22 -0.81 9.51
C ALA A 774 18.71 -0.59 10.94
N GLY A 775 17.39 -0.51 11.13
CA GLY A 775 16.74 -0.41 12.45
C GLY A 775 16.67 -1.73 13.21
N LEU A 776 17.09 -2.83 12.60
CA LEU A 776 17.05 -4.17 13.18
C LEU A 776 18.32 -4.51 13.97
N LYS A 777 19.40 -3.75 13.79
CA LYS A 777 20.64 -3.91 14.55
C LYS A 777 20.44 -3.27 15.93
N LYS A 778 20.05 -4.08 16.91
CA LYS A 778 20.20 -3.79 18.33
C LYS A 778 20.92 -4.94 19.01
#